data_AF-A0A1H8B820-F1
#
_entry.id   AF-A0A1H8B820-F1
#
_cell.length_a   1.000
_cell.length_b   1.000
_cell.length_c   1.000
_cell.angle_alpha   90.00
_cell.angle_beta   90.00
_cell.angle_gamma   90.00
#
_symmetry.space_group_name_H-M   'P 1'
#
loop_
_entity.id
_entity.type
_entity.pdbx_description
1 polymer ?
#
loop_
_entity_poly.entity_id
_entity_poly.type
_entity_poly.pdbx_seq_one_letter_code
_entity_poly.pdbx_strand_id
1 'polypeptide(L)'
;MSRIEGQDFQTQGVTVQQIELEIPAQKIKDIDAEIRDITFEIINDKIIIQGIIHKQIFFVGTDNVVHHQTEEMPFSTFIDVPGAEPGMDAQIHPEIEHVAFELSPDGTELNQKVVVEIFVKITETVQVNIEETTEGSLYKLETVIGENNKQEIVENEVELDIPAIKIVDITAEIRDLETDVIQDKVIIQGVLHKQIFFIGEDNVEYHQAENVPFSLFVDIPGAEPGMNVQVHPDIELIKRELIDSTTLLQEVIIDFFVKVTETQQLNLTIGEGPLMKLDRVIGEDIVQVMKVNDITLERPAMKIRDIEATLRDIQAVVITDKVIVQGTIHKQIFYVGTDDVEYHQAEDVNFSTFVDLPGAAPGMDVTIKGVVELARGTLTDQTTLHQKVVAELAVKVTEEEQVNIVIGNGPLIKARQVVNEGVRQIIVEQVAVFPPVPPPVAGLVIDRALIKEEVAEEVSEQILVDNVIDLEDQAQKVRSITGTIRNVTVEIVDGEVLVEGEIVKEIEFVDSDNVVRQMTEVVPFEALIEFPDVPEGAELNADIVIEDINFNLINNCTAIRQIVVLQITVTAGESRQVQVVTNISATGGGTVEVETVEVRAQVVVGEDTITPTLENTVELDPAADEIIDMTGELQDITTEVMEDQVVVNGTVFKEVEYLDVDDTIQNTFEEIPFEFTIDIEGAAPGMNVQVHPEILDIAFELSEDGTELLQMIDLEIFVKVTEMEIIEVVTDATSDLIEELITEIVFLDVVGDGIPEPVPVEVVVDVIGT
;
A
#
# COMPACT_ATOMS: atom_id res chain seq x y z
N MET A 1 -0.26 -22.22 -3.09
CA MET A 1 -1.42 -22.81 -2.39
C MET A 1 -1.66 -24.24 -2.92
N SER A 2 -1.50 -25.28 -2.09
CA SER A 2 -1.90 -26.64 -2.45
C SER A 2 -3.12 -27.03 -1.63
N ARG A 3 -4.26 -27.15 -2.33
CA ARG A 3 -5.58 -27.51 -1.79
C ARG A 3 -5.54 -28.94 -1.25
N ILE A 4 -5.77 -29.13 0.05
CA ILE A 4 -5.94 -30.47 0.66
C ILE A 4 -7.41 -30.62 1.04
N GLU A 5 -8.10 -31.50 0.31
CA GLU A 5 -9.49 -31.89 0.57
C GLU A 5 -9.59 -32.83 1.79
N GLY A 6 -10.64 -32.61 2.59
CA GLY A 6 -11.38 -33.67 3.27
C GLY A 6 -11.06 -33.92 4.74
N GLN A 7 -11.73 -33.22 5.65
CA GLN A 7 -12.09 -33.75 6.97
C GLN A 7 -13.50 -33.30 7.40
N ASP A 8 -14.27 -34.25 7.93
CA ASP A 8 -15.64 -34.07 8.40
C ASP A 8 -15.74 -33.08 9.57
N PHE A 9 -16.48 -31.98 9.39
CA PHE A 9 -16.74 -31.01 10.45
C PHE A 9 -17.91 -31.44 11.35
N GLN A 10 -17.64 -31.67 12.63
CA GLN A 10 -18.70 -31.80 13.64
C GLN A 10 -19.24 -30.43 14.03
N THR A 11 -20.53 -30.20 13.76
CA THR A 11 -21.30 -29.04 14.21
C THR A 11 -21.77 -29.25 15.66
N GLN A 12 -21.24 -28.47 16.60
CA GLN A 12 -21.80 -28.34 17.95
C GLN A 12 -22.63 -27.05 18.07
N GLY A 13 -23.90 -27.20 18.52
CA GLY A 13 -24.68 -26.17 19.22
C GLY A 13 -25.17 -24.96 18.41
N VAL A 14 -26.32 -25.09 17.75
CA VAL A 14 -26.98 -24.01 16.99
C VAL A 14 -27.70 -23.04 17.93
N THR A 15 -27.34 -21.76 17.90
CA THR A 15 -28.17 -20.64 18.37
C THR A 15 -28.25 -19.62 17.22
N VAL A 16 -29.47 -19.31 16.78
CA VAL A 16 -29.75 -18.25 15.79
C VAL A 16 -29.47 -16.91 16.49
N GLN A 17 -28.67 -16.03 15.88
CA GLN A 17 -28.47 -14.68 16.40
C GLN A 17 -29.32 -13.70 15.62
N GLN A 18 -30.23 -13.05 16.35
CA GLN A 18 -31.19 -12.10 15.85
C GLN A 18 -30.94 -10.78 16.57
N ILE A 19 -30.65 -9.71 15.82
CA ILE A 19 -30.51 -8.36 16.39
C ILE A 19 -31.80 -7.57 16.17
N GLU A 20 -32.26 -6.89 17.22
CA GLU A 20 -33.35 -5.93 17.13
C GLU A 20 -32.78 -4.56 16.73
N LEU A 21 -33.29 -4.00 15.63
CA LEU A 21 -32.90 -2.68 15.19
C LEU A 21 -33.58 -1.63 16.06
N GLU A 22 -32.83 -0.63 16.52
CA GLU A 22 -33.36 0.44 17.37
C GLU A 22 -34.48 1.23 16.68
N ILE A 23 -34.46 1.25 15.35
CA ILE A 23 -35.44 1.90 14.48
C ILE A 23 -35.83 0.91 13.38
N PRO A 24 -37.13 0.77 13.05
CA PRO A 24 -37.57 -0.08 11.95
C PRO A 24 -36.91 0.35 10.61
N ALA A 25 -36.23 -0.60 9.97
CA ALA A 25 -35.59 -0.43 8.67
C ALA A 25 -36.55 -0.77 7.53
N GLN A 26 -36.47 0.00 6.44
CA GLN A 26 -37.08 -0.35 5.15
C GLN A 26 -36.18 -1.28 4.34
N LYS A 27 -34.85 -1.05 4.40
CA LYS A 27 -33.83 -1.89 3.77
C LYS A 27 -32.49 -1.70 4.49
N ILE A 28 -31.66 -2.74 4.44
CA ILE A 28 -30.25 -2.64 4.83
C ILE A 28 -29.49 -2.06 3.64
N LYS A 29 -28.63 -1.08 3.91
CA LYS A 29 -27.73 -0.49 2.93
C LYS A 29 -26.46 -1.32 2.86
N ASP A 30 -25.83 -1.54 4.01
CA ASP A 30 -24.56 -2.25 4.13
C ASP A 30 -24.35 -2.79 5.55
N ILE A 31 -23.47 -3.78 5.70
CA ILE A 31 -22.97 -4.26 7.00
C ILE A 31 -21.45 -4.40 6.90
N ASP A 32 -20.74 -3.41 7.43
CA ASP A 32 -19.29 -3.46 7.54
C ASP A 32 -18.92 -4.30 8.76
N ALA A 33 -18.13 -5.35 8.57
CA ALA A 33 -17.71 -6.23 9.64
C ALA A 33 -16.19 -6.34 9.67
N GLU A 34 -15.62 -6.35 10.88
CA GLU A 34 -14.21 -6.60 11.10
C GLU A 34 -13.99 -7.43 12.37
N ILE A 35 -12.81 -8.05 12.48
CA ILE A 35 -12.44 -8.88 13.62
C ILE A 35 -11.47 -8.11 14.51
N ARG A 36 -11.81 -7.99 15.79
CA ARG A 36 -11.03 -7.30 16.82
C ARG A 36 -10.69 -8.23 17.98
N ASP A 37 -9.73 -7.81 18.78
CA ASP A 37 -9.37 -8.41 20.08
C ASP A 37 -9.10 -9.93 20.03
N ILE A 38 -8.35 -10.36 19.01
CA ILE A 38 -7.97 -11.76 18.86
C ILE A 38 -6.97 -12.13 19.97
N THR A 39 -7.30 -13.18 20.71
CA THR A 39 -6.43 -13.80 21.71
C THR A 39 -6.37 -15.30 21.47
N PHE A 40 -5.29 -15.93 21.90
CA PHE A 40 -5.13 -17.37 21.73
C PHE A 40 -4.39 -18.04 22.87
N GLU A 41 -4.60 -19.36 22.97
CA GLU A 41 -3.87 -20.25 23.87
C GLU A 41 -3.49 -21.52 23.09
N ILE A 42 -2.20 -21.85 23.07
CA ILE A 42 -1.71 -23.10 22.49
C ILE A 42 -1.69 -24.17 23.58
N ILE A 43 -2.33 -25.29 23.28
CA ILE A 43 -2.28 -26.51 24.07
C ILE A 43 -1.76 -27.65 23.19
N ASN A 44 -1.50 -28.81 23.79
CA ASN A 44 -1.00 -29.95 23.02
C ASN A 44 -1.92 -30.29 21.84
N ASP A 45 -1.35 -30.26 20.63
CA ASP A 45 -1.97 -30.53 19.33
C ASP A 45 -3.13 -29.61 18.92
N LYS A 46 -3.37 -28.50 19.64
CA LYS A 46 -4.49 -27.58 19.35
C LYS A 46 -4.18 -26.14 19.72
N ILE A 47 -4.84 -25.22 19.06
CA ILE A 47 -4.91 -23.81 19.46
C ILE A 47 -6.36 -23.43 19.77
N ILE A 48 -6.59 -22.68 20.83
CA ILE A 48 -7.87 -22.04 21.14
C ILE A 48 -7.76 -20.58 20.74
N ILE A 49 -8.75 -20.07 19.99
CA ILE A 49 -8.78 -18.70 19.47
C ILE A 49 -10.08 -18.06 19.93
N GLN A 50 -9.98 -16.82 20.40
CA GLN A 50 -11.10 -16.00 20.84
C GLN A 50 -10.97 -14.62 20.22
N GLY A 51 -12.08 -14.01 19.85
CA GLY A 51 -12.10 -12.67 19.26
C GLY A 51 -13.51 -12.09 19.25
N ILE A 52 -13.63 -10.87 18.74
CA ILE A 52 -14.89 -10.14 18.62
C ILE A 52 -15.09 -9.77 17.16
N ILE A 53 -16.24 -10.14 16.59
CA ILE A 53 -16.69 -9.60 15.31
C ILE A 53 -17.42 -8.29 15.61
N HIS A 54 -16.86 -7.17 15.20
CA HIS A 54 -17.44 -5.84 15.33
C HIS A 54 -18.12 -5.47 14.02
N LYS A 55 -19.43 -5.19 14.06
CA LYS A 55 -20.26 -4.88 12.90
C LYS A 55 -20.82 -3.46 12.98
N GLN A 56 -20.84 -2.76 11.86
CA GLN A 56 -21.57 -1.52 11.65
C GLN A 56 -22.67 -1.76 10.62
N ILE A 57 -23.91 -1.72 11.07
CA ILE A 57 -25.09 -1.98 10.24
C ILE A 57 -25.61 -0.64 9.76
N PHE A 58 -25.52 -0.37 8.47
CA PHE A 58 -26.11 0.80 7.83
C PHE A 58 -27.46 0.45 7.22
N PHE A 59 -28.52 1.17 7.57
CA PHE A 59 -29.86 0.88 7.08
C PHE A 59 -30.69 2.14 6.84
N VAL A 60 -31.68 2.05 5.95
CA VAL A 60 -32.61 3.14 5.68
C VAL A 60 -33.83 2.98 6.59
N GLY A 61 -34.09 3.95 7.45
CA GLY A 61 -35.24 3.94 8.36
C GLY A 61 -36.56 4.22 7.65
N THR A 62 -37.68 4.00 8.34
CA THR A 62 -39.02 4.41 7.87
C THR A 62 -39.19 5.92 7.64
N ASP A 63 -38.23 6.72 8.09
CA ASP A 63 -38.11 8.16 7.86
C ASP A 63 -37.33 8.53 6.57
N ASN A 64 -36.86 7.52 5.81
CA ASN A 64 -35.98 7.67 4.64
C ASN A 64 -34.61 8.29 4.95
N VAL A 65 -34.16 8.21 6.21
CA VAL A 65 -32.81 8.62 6.63
C VAL A 65 -31.94 7.37 6.79
N VAL A 66 -30.64 7.50 6.49
CA VAL A 66 -29.66 6.45 6.76
C VAL A 66 -29.29 6.50 8.24
N HIS A 67 -29.55 5.41 8.95
CA HIS A 67 -29.15 5.17 10.33
C HIS A 67 -28.00 4.16 10.36
N HIS A 68 -27.24 4.16 11.44
CA HIS A 68 -26.25 3.13 11.72
C HIS A 68 -26.46 2.55 13.11
N GLN A 69 -26.16 1.27 13.28
CA GLN A 69 -26.18 0.58 14.57
C GLN A 69 -24.97 -0.33 14.67
N THR A 70 -24.30 -0.31 15.82
CA THR A 70 -23.11 -1.14 16.08
C THR A 70 -23.50 -2.40 16.82
N GLU A 71 -22.86 -3.52 16.47
CA GLU A 71 -23.02 -4.80 17.16
C GLU A 71 -21.67 -5.48 17.36
N GLU A 72 -21.45 -6.06 18.54
CA GLU A 72 -20.26 -6.85 18.85
C GLU A 72 -20.65 -8.29 19.15
N MET A 73 -20.05 -9.21 18.40
CA MET A 73 -20.32 -10.64 18.51
C MET A 73 -19.03 -11.39 18.88
N PRO A 74 -18.85 -11.79 20.15
CA PRO A 74 -17.71 -12.59 20.54
C PRO A 74 -17.79 -14.00 19.92
N PHE A 75 -16.67 -14.52 19.45
CA PHE A 75 -16.53 -15.90 19.00
C PHE A 75 -15.40 -16.61 19.73
N SER A 76 -15.50 -17.93 19.80
CA SER A 76 -14.41 -18.80 20.27
C SER A 76 -14.42 -20.09 19.47
N THR A 77 -13.23 -20.52 19.05
CA THR A 77 -13.02 -21.76 18.32
C THR A 77 -11.72 -22.42 18.74
N PHE A 78 -11.50 -23.64 18.26
CA PHE A 78 -10.22 -24.32 18.37
C PHE A 78 -9.81 -24.87 17.01
N ILE A 79 -8.53 -24.98 16.73
CA ILE A 79 -8.02 -25.60 15.49
C ILE A 79 -7.08 -26.72 15.91
N ASP A 80 -7.29 -27.91 15.35
CA ASP A 80 -6.39 -29.03 15.56
C ASP A 80 -5.13 -28.78 14.74
N VAL A 81 -3.99 -28.64 15.42
CA VAL A 81 -2.68 -28.35 14.82
C VAL A 81 -1.68 -29.37 15.39
N PRO A 82 -1.56 -30.56 14.77
CA PRO A 82 -0.69 -31.62 15.28
C PRO A 82 0.76 -31.16 15.43
N GLY A 83 1.35 -31.43 16.59
CA GLY A 83 2.70 -30.99 16.95
C GLY A 83 2.77 -29.67 17.73
N ALA A 84 1.66 -28.94 17.89
CA ALA A 84 1.64 -27.73 18.71
C ALA A 84 1.84 -28.06 20.21
N GLU A 85 2.71 -27.29 20.89
CA GLU A 85 2.98 -27.41 22.32
C GLU A 85 2.92 -26.04 23.03
N PRO A 86 2.61 -25.99 24.34
CA PRO A 86 2.63 -24.73 25.10
C PRO A 86 4.00 -24.04 25.03
N GLY A 87 3.99 -22.73 24.73
CA GLY A 87 5.21 -21.92 24.59
C GLY A 87 5.70 -21.77 23.15
N MET A 88 5.09 -22.44 22.17
CA MET A 88 5.27 -22.12 20.75
C MET A 88 4.60 -20.78 20.38
N ASP A 89 4.92 -20.26 19.21
CA ASP A 89 4.33 -19.04 18.66
C ASP A 89 3.20 -19.38 17.67
N ALA A 90 2.17 -18.53 17.60
CA ALA A 90 1.10 -18.65 16.62
C ALA A 90 0.94 -17.37 15.81
N GLN A 91 0.76 -17.51 14.49
CA GLN A 91 0.24 -16.46 13.62
C GLN A 91 -1.19 -16.81 13.25
N ILE A 92 -2.12 -15.88 13.46
CA ILE A 92 -3.55 -16.06 13.25
C ILE A 92 -4.02 -15.01 12.26
N HIS A 93 -4.58 -15.46 11.14
CA HIS A 93 -5.14 -14.61 10.10
C HIS A 93 -6.62 -14.97 9.95
N PRO A 94 -7.51 -14.25 10.64
CA PRO A 94 -8.93 -14.45 10.48
C PRO A 94 -9.47 -13.50 9.41
N GLU A 95 -10.30 -14.04 8.52
CA GLU A 95 -10.92 -13.32 7.41
C GLU A 95 -12.44 -13.52 7.46
N ILE A 96 -13.19 -12.45 7.21
CA ILE A 96 -14.64 -12.53 7.04
C ILE A 96 -14.90 -12.80 5.57
N GLU A 97 -15.22 -14.05 5.23
CA GLU A 97 -15.52 -14.42 3.85
C GLU A 97 -16.88 -13.87 3.39
N HIS A 98 -17.85 -13.83 4.30
CA HIS A 98 -19.20 -13.44 3.95
C HIS A 98 -20.04 -12.99 5.15
N VAL A 99 -20.84 -11.95 4.93
CA VAL A 99 -21.92 -11.53 5.82
C VAL A 99 -23.25 -11.64 5.07
N ALA A 100 -24.04 -12.67 5.36
CA ALA A 100 -25.41 -12.78 4.84
C ALA A 100 -26.38 -12.17 5.83
N PHE A 101 -27.47 -11.56 5.38
CA PHE A 101 -28.47 -11.03 6.28
C PHE A 101 -29.89 -11.14 5.70
N GLU A 102 -30.88 -11.19 6.59
CA GLU A 102 -32.29 -11.18 6.25
C GLU A 102 -33.04 -10.26 7.21
N LEU A 103 -33.66 -9.21 6.67
CA LEU A 103 -34.48 -8.27 7.43
C LEU A 103 -35.91 -8.81 7.57
N SER A 104 -36.47 -8.74 8.78
CA SER A 104 -37.84 -9.15 9.04
C SER A 104 -38.85 -8.31 8.24
N PRO A 105 -40.03 -8.86 7.90
CA PRO A 105 -41.03 -8.14 7.12
C PRO A 105 -41.54 -6.84 7.75
N ASP A 106 -41.43 -6.70 9.08
CA ASP A 106 -41.79 -5.49 9.84
C ASP A 106 -40.59 -4.54 10.05
N GLY A 107 -39.40 -4.90 9.57
CA GLY A 107 -38.21 -4.06 9.56
C GLY A 107 -37.51 -3.95 10.91
N THR A 108 -37.94 -4.67 11.94
CA THR A 108 -37.40 -4.51 13.31
C THR A 108 -36.34 -5.53 13.70
N GLU A 109 -36.25 -6.64 12.99
CA GLU A 109 -35.35 -7.74 13.33
C GLU A 109 -34.45 -8.06 12.14
N LEU A 110 -33.16 -8.21 12.37
CA LEU A 110 -32.17 -8.53 11.35
C LEU A 110 -31.50 -9.86 11.73
N ASN A 111 -31.68 -10.88 10.90
CA ASN A 111 -30.97 -12.14 11.00
C ASN A 111 -29.65 -12.03 10.23
N GLN A 112 -28.54 -12.53 10.78
CA GLN A 112 -27.23 -12.30 10.20
C GLN A 112 -26.30 -13.50 10.34
N LYS A 113 -25.77 -13.94 9.20
CA LYS A 113 -24.76 -14.97 9.08
C LYS A 113 -23.40 -14.34 8.87
N VAL A 114 -22.47 -14.60 9.77
CA VAL A 114 -21.06 -14.26 9.52
C VAL A 114 -20.28 -15.55 9.35
N VAL A 115 -19.60 -15.66 8.21
CA VAL A 115 -18.66 -16.74 7.91
C VAL A 115 -17.26 -16.19 8.10
N VAL A 116 -16.53 -16.79 9.05
CA VAL A 116 -15.15 -16.42 9.34
C VAL A 116 -14.26 -17.61 9.02
N GLU A 117 -13.30 -17.43 8.12
CA GLU A 117 -12.19 -18.35 7.95
C GLU A 117 -11.05 -17.93 8.88
N ILE A 118 -10.46 -18.89 9.60
CA ILE A 118 -9.30 -18.62 10.44
C ILE A 118 -8.17 -19.53 10.00
N PHE A 119 -7.12 -18.93 9.46
CA PHE A 119 -5.86 -19.58 9.20
C PHE A 119 -4.92 -19.41 10.40
N VAL A 120 -4.34 -20.52 10.87
CA VAL A 120 -3.30 -20.52 11.90
C VAL A 120 -2.04 -21.21 11.41
N LYS A 121 -0.92 -20.60 11.78
CA LYS A 121 0.41 -21.19 11.65
C LYS A 121 1.07 -21.24 13.01
N ILE A 122 1.51 -22.43 13.41
CA ILE A 122 2.31 -22.61 14.63
C ILE A 122 3.78 -22.71 14.24
N THR A 123 4.60 -21.89 14.88
CA THR A 123 6.04 -21.87 14.68
C THR A 123 6.77 -22.05 15.99
N GLU A 124 7.96 -22.61 15.91
CA GLU A 124 8.92 -22.62 17.01
C GLU A 124 10.28 -22.09 16.54
N THR A 125 11.06 -21.54 17.45
CA THR A 125 12.42 -21.08 17.13
C THR A 125 13.41 -22.22 17.38
N VAL A 126 14.06 -22.69 16.32
CA VAL A 126 15.04 -23.80 16.38
C VAL A 126 16.43 -23.34 15.97
N GLN A 127 17.43 -24.16 16.32
CA GLN A 127 18.77 -24.06 15.76
C GLN A 127 19.08 -25.27 14.90
N VAL A 128 19.48 -25.05 13.65
CA VAL A 128 19.76 -26.12 12.68
C VAL A 128 21.02 -25.81 11.88
N ASN A 129 21.83 -26.82 11.60
CA ASN A 129 22.95 -26.69 10.69
C ASN A 129 22.44 -26.77 9.25
N ILE A 130 22.74 -25.76 8.45
CA ILE A 130 22.32 -25.70 7.04
C ILE A 130 23.34 -26.34 6.11
N GLU A 131 22.88 -26.73 4.91
CA GLU A 131 23.76 -26.99 3.77
C GLU A 131 23.80 -25.77 2.84
N GLU A 132 24.94 -25.07 2.86
CA GLU A 132 25.21 -23.96 1.95
C GLU A 132 25.46 -24.46 0.51
N THR A 133 25.11 -23.61 -0.45
CA THR A 133 25.37 -23.84 -1.88
C THR A 133 25.95 -22.58 -2.51
N THR A 134 26.59 -22.70 -3.66
CA THR A 134 27.01 -21.53 -4.48
C THR A 134 25.95 -21.14 -5.51
N GLU A 135 24.94 -21.97 -5.69
CA GLU A 135 23.84 -21.80 -6.64
C GLU A 135 22.52 -21.89 -5.87
N GLY A 136 21.65 -20.89 -5.95
CA GLY A 136 20.36 -20.87 -5.24
C GLY A 136 19.93 -19.46 -4.85
N SER A 137 18.79 -19.38 -4.16
CA SER A 137 18.29 -18.13 -3.59
C SER A 137 19.12 -17.70 -2.38
N LEU A 138 19.33 -16.39 -2.25
CA LEU A 138 20.05 -15.79 -1.15
C LEU A 138 19.08 -15.51 0.00
N TYR A 139 19.42 -15.94 1.21
CA TYR A 139 18.61 -15.71 2.41
C TYR A 139 19.38 -14.92 3.44
N LYS A 140 18.68 -14.01 4.13
CA LYS A 140 19.18 -13.31 5.31
C LYS A 140 18.89 -14.16 6.55
N LEU A 141 19.94 -14.61 7.23
CA LEU A 141 19.89 -15.60 8.30
C LEU A 141 20.61 -15.12 9.56
N GLU A 142 20.08 -15.48 10.73
CA GLU A 142 20.78 -15.30 12.01
C GLU A 142 21.67 -16.51 12.28
N THR A 143 22.97 -16.38 12.02
CA THR A 143 23.96 -17.42 12.30
C THR A 143 24.39 -17.38 13.76
N VAL A 144 24.34 -18.50 14.45
CA VAL A 144 24.79 -18.65 15.84
C VAL A 144 26.31 -18.73 15.88
N ILE A 145 26.93 -17.70 16.47
CA ILE A 145 28.38 -17.62 16.65
C ILE A 145 28.81 -18.42 17.89
N GLY A 146 28.05 -18.26 18.98
CA GLY A 146 28.28 -19.02 20.20
C GLY A 146 27.20 -18.79 21.25
N GLU A 147 27.14 -19.72 22.19
CA GLU A 147 26.26 -19.65 23.35
C GLU A 147 26.96 -20.19 24.58
N ASN A 148 26.64 -19.64 25.74
CA ASN A 148 27.20 -20.07 27.01
C ASN A 148 26.26 -19.71 28.16
N ASN A 149 26.34 -20.47 29.25
CA ASN A 149 25.64 -20.17 30.50
C ASN A 149 26.66 -19.78 31.56
N LYS A 150 26.34 -18.76 32.35
CA LYS A 150 27.18 -18.36 33.47
C LYS A 150 26.33 -17.96 34.67
N GLN A 151 26.56 -18.67 35.78
CA GLN A 151 26.01 -18.31 37.08
C GLN A 151 26.79 -17.15 37.71
N GLU A 152 26.05 -16.19 38.24
CA GLU A 152 26.54 -15.08 39.06
C GLU A 152 25.89 -15.15 40.45
N ILE A 153 26.69 -14.94 41.48
CA ILE A 153 26.21 -14.92 42.87
C ILE A 153 26.30 -13.49 43.38
N VAL A 154 25.15 -12.86 43.58
CA VAL A 154 25.05 -11.52 44.16
C VAL A 154 24.79 -11.66 45.65
N GLU A 155 25.86 -11.50 46.45
CA GLU A 155 25.80 -11.48 47.90
C GLU A 155 25.82 -10.03 48.41
N ASN A 156 24.83 -9.66 49.24
CA ASN A 156 24.78 -8.34 49.87
C ASN A 156 24.19 -8.42 51.28
N GLU A 157 24.62 -7.50 52.15
CA GLU A 157 23.97 -7.21 53.43
C GLU A 157 23.13 -5.94 53.31
N VAL A 158 21.89 -6.00 53.78
CA VAL A 158 20.98 -4.85 53.81
C VAL A 158 20.54 -4.56 55.24
N GLU A 159 20.54 -3.27 55.60
CA GLU A 159 19.97 -2.78 56.85
C GLU A 159 18.47 -2.55 56.67
N LEU A 160 17.66 -3.24 57.47
CA LEU A 160 16.22 -3.09 57.53
C LEU A 160 15.87 -1.82 58.31
N ASP A 161 15.01 -0.98 57.75
CA ASP A 161 14.55 0.26 58.38
C ASP A 161 13.81 0.00 59.71
N ILE A 162 13.28 -1.22 59.87
CA ILE A 162 12.50 -1.66 61.03
C ILE A 162 13.08 -2.99 61.55
N PRO A 163 13.33 -3.13 62.86
CA PRO A 163 13.76 -4.39 63.46
C PRO A 163 12.78 -5.54 63.18
N ALA A 164 13.28 -6.62 62.59
CA ALA A 164 12.56 -7.81 62.19
C ALA A 164 12.76 -8.98 63.16
N ILE A 165 11.70 -9.76 63.36
CA ILE A 165 11.74 -11.08 64.02
C ILE A 165 12.12 -12.16 63.01
N LYS A 166 11.62 -12.06 61.77
CA LYS A 166 11.84 -13.03 60.70
C LYS A 166 11.58 -12.43 59.31
N ILE A 167 12.21 -13.00 58.30
CA ILE A 167 11.92 -12.72 56.89
C ILE A 167 10.85 -13.69 56.37
N VAL A 168 9.77 -13.15 55.83
CA VAL A 168 8.64 -13.89 55.25
C VAL A 168 8.98 -14.32 53.84
N ASP A 169 9.37 -13.36 52.99
CA ASP A 169 9.71 -13.63 51.61
C ASP A 169 10.72 -12.63 51.05
N ILE A 170 11.39 -12.99 49.97
CA ILE A 170 12.12 -12.05 49.12
C ILE A 170 11.75 -12.38 47.68
N THR A 171 11.09 -11.44 47.00
CA THR A 171 10.91 -11.53 45.55
C THR A 171 11.99 -10.70 44.87
N ALA A 172 12.48 -11.19 43.73
CA ALA A 172 13.53 -10.51 43.00
C ALA A 172 13.27 -10.55 41.49
N GLU A 173 13.76 -9.54 40.80
CA GLU A 173 13.77 -9.44 39.35
C GLU A 173 14.99 -8.67 38.87
N ILE A 174 15.37 -8.89 37.61
CA ILE A 174 16.46 -8.16 36.96
C ILE A 174 15.88 -6.98 36.22
N ARG A 175 16.44 -5.79 36.43
CA ARG A 175 16.07 -4.54 35.77
C ARG A 175 17.29 -3.92 35.09
N ASP A 176 17.02 -3.02 34.14
CA ASP A 176 18.03 -2.19 33.48
C ASP A 176 19.21 -2.99 32.91
N LEU A 177 18.90 -4.10 32.23
CA LEU A 177 19.91 -4.99 31.67
C LEU A 177 20.54 -4.36 30.43
N GLU A 178 21.84 -4.08 30.48
CA GLU A 178 22.66 -3.57 29.38
C GLU A 178 23.70 -4.61 28.98
N THR A 179 23.97 -4.71 27.67
CA THR A 179 24.90 -5.71 27.12
C THR A 179 25.81 -5.11 26.08
N ASP A 180 27.11 -5.42 26.18
CA ASP A 180 28.10 -5.05 25.18
C ASP A 180 28.82 -6.30 24.67
N VAL A 181 28.84 -6.49 23.35
CA VAL A 181 29.65 -7.53 22.71
C VAL A 181 31.05 -6.98 22.44
N ILE A 182 32.05 -7.66 22.99
CA ILE A 182 33.46 -7.39 22.72
C ILE A 182 34.11 -8.66 22.17
N GLN A 183 35.38 -8.55 21.77
CA GLN A 183 36.11 -9.71 21.26
C GLN A 183 36.07 -10.90 22.24
N ASP A 184 35.49 -12.02 21.78
CA ASP A 184 35.31 -13.30 22.45
C ASP A 184 34.48 -13.28 23.76
N LYS A 185 33.80 -12.17 24.08
CA LYS A 185 33.06 -12.00 25.35
C LYS A 185 31.84 -11.10 25.22
N VAL A 186 30.90 -11.30 26.12
CA VAL A 186 29.77 -10.39 26.34
C VAL A 186 29.87 -9.81 27.75
N ILE A 187 29.76 -8.48 27.87
CA ILE A 187 29.59 -7.77 29.14
C ILE A 187 28.10 -7.68 29.41
N ILE A 188 27.68 -8.02 30.63
CA ILE A 188 26.29 -7.87 31.08
C ILE A 188 26.31 -6.99 32.32
N GLN A 189 25.48 -5.96 32.33
CA GLN A 189 25.31 -5.05 33.46
C GLN A 189 23.82 -4.90 33.77
N GLY A 190 23.46 -4.74 35.03
CA GLY A 190 22.07 -4.53 35.39
C GLY A 190 21.87 -4.34 36.87
N VAL A 191 20.61 -4.29 37.29
CA VAL A 191 20.20 -4.10 38.68
C VAL A 191 19.33 -5.27 39.12
N LEU A 192 19.77 -5.96 40.17
CA LEU A 192 18.94 -6.91 40.90
C LEU A 192 18.03 -6.12 41.84
N HIS A 193 16.75 -6.01 41.49
CA HIS A 193 15.72 -5.40 42.32
C HIS A 193 15.10 -6.46 43.22
N LYS A 194 15.05 -6.20 44.53
CA LYS A 194 14.48 -7.09 45.54
C LYS A 194 13.37 -6.38 46.30
N GLN A 195 12.32 -7.13 46.64
CA GLN A 195 11.31 -6.75 47.62
C GLN A 195 11.37 -7.72 48.79
N ILE A 196 11.75 -7.21 49.96
CA ILE A 196 11.97 -7.98 51.17
C ILE A 196 10.74 -7.86 52.05
N PHE A 197 10.02 -8.95 52.27
CA PHE A 197 8.87 -9.02 53.16
C PHE A 197 9.28 -9.60 54.51
N PHE A 198 9.00 -8.91 55.61
CA PHE A 198 9.43 -9.32 56.95
C PHE A 198 8.43 -8.94 58.04
N ILE A 199 8.51 -9.62 59.18
CA ILE A 199 7.67 -9.33 60.36
C ILE A 199 8.46 -8.51 61.36
N GLY A 200 7.97 -7.33 61.72
CA GLY A 200 8.57 -6.46 62.72
C GLY A 200 8.40 -6.99 64.16
N GLU A 201 9.14 -6.40 65.11
CA GLU A 201 9.00 -6.73 66.55
C GLU A 201 7.59 -6.49 67.12
N ASP A 202 6.79 -5.65 66.46
CA ASP A 202 5.40 -5.38 66.77
C ASP A 202 4.40 -6.40 66.17
N ASN A 203 4.91 -7.43 65.47
CA ASN A 203 4.15 -8.43 64.72
C ASN A 203 3.38 -7.88 63.50
N VAL A 204 3.78 -6.73 62.96
CA VAL A 204 3.26 -6.21 61.69
C VAL A 204 4.15 -6.68 60.54
N GLU A 205 3.54 -6.96 59.38
CA GLU A 205 4.27 -7.26 58.16
C GLU A 205 4.67 -5.98 57.43
N TYR A 206 5.94 -5.89 57.08
CA TYR A 206 6.54 -4.79 56.35
C TYR A 206 7.18 -5.30 55.07
N HIS A 207 7.38 -4.38 54.12
CA HIS A 207 8.20 -4.63 52.95
C HIS A 207 9.25 -3.52 52.80
N GLN A 208 10.41 -3.87 52.27
CA GLN A 208 11.48 -2.93 51.93
C GLN A 208 12.07 -3.30 50.58
N ALA A 209 12.21 -2.29 49.71
CA ALA A 209 12.82 -2.44 48.41
C ALA A 209 14.33 -2.26 48.49
N GLU A 210 15.07 -2.97 47.63
CA GLU A 210 16.52 -2.87 47.55
C GLU A 210 16.96 -3.05 46.09
N ASN A 211 17.97 -2.29 45.66
CA ASN A 211 18.58 -2.40 44.34
C ASN A 211 20.06 -2.71 44.50
N VAL A 212 20.52 -3.80 43.87
CA VAL A 212 21.94 -4.17 43.87
C VAL A 212 22.44 -4.22 42.43
N PRO A 213 23.32 -3.29 42.00
CA PRO A 213 23.91 -3.35 40.67
C PRO A 213 24.87 -4.53 40.57
N PHE A 214 24.89 -5.21 39.41
CA PHE A 214 25.84 -6.27 39.11
C PHE A 214 26.49 -6.05 37.74
N SER A 215 27.65 -6.67 37.53
CA SER A 215 28.32 -6.71 36.22
C SER A 215 29.13 -7.99 36.09
N LEU A 216 28.97 -8.69 34.97
CA LEU A 216 29.73 -9.90 34.67
C LEU A 216 30.17 -9.95 33.20
N PHE A 217 31.10 -10.87 32.93
CA PHE A 217 31.55 -11.20 31.57
C PHE A 217 31.23 -12.66 31.28
N VAL A 218 30.66 -12.95 30.13
CA VAL A 218 30.43 -14.31 29.63
C VAL A 218 31.36 -14.57 28.45
N ASP A 219 32.12 -15.65 28.50
CA ASP A 219 33.04 -16.04 27.43
C ASP A 219 32.24 -16.66 26.27
N ILE A 220 32.30 -16.04 25.10
CA ILE A 220 31.65 -16.49 23.85
C ILE A 220 32.69 -16.42 22.73
N PRO A 221 33.47 -17.49 22.49
CA PRO A 221 34.48 -17.51 21.44
C PRO A 221 33.88 -17.18 20.06
N GLY A 222 34.54 -16.29 19.31
CA GLY A 222 34.09 -15.83 18.00
C GLY A 222 33.19 -14.59 18.03
N ALA A 223 32.75 -14.14 19.21
CA ALA A 223 31.99 -12.90 19.31
C ALA A 223 32.84 -11.67 18.93
N GLU A 224 32.27 -10.76 18.13
CA GLU A 224 32.90 -9.51 17.68
C GLU A 224 31.98 -8.30 17.91
N PRO A 225 32.53 -7.08 18.09
CA PRO A 225 31.72 -5.88 18.23
C PRO A 225 30.75 -5.69 17.05
N GLY A 226 29.48 -5.40 17.35
CA GLY A 226 28.42 -5.22 16.37
C GLY A 226 27.57 -6.46 16.08
N MET A 227 27.95 -7.64 16.61
CA MET A 227 27.10 -8.83 16.58
C MET A 227 25.88 -8.70 17.49
N ASN A 228 24.83 -9.45 17.18
CA ASN A 228 23.58 -9.48 17.95
C ASN A 228 23.78 -10.33 19.21
N VAL A 229 23.18 -9.93 20.34
CA VAL A 229 23.26 -10.68 21.59
C VAL A 229 21.89 -10.82 22.25
N GLN A 230 21.63 -12.00 22.79
CA GLN A 230 20.45 -12.31 23.58
C GLN A 230 20.87 -12.84 24.94
N VAL A 231 20.32 -12.25 26.00
CA VAL A 231 20.60 -12.63 27.39
C VAL A 231 19.30 -12.99 28.09
N HIS A 232 19.21 -14.18 28.64
CA HIS A 232 18.08 -14.66 29.44
C HIS A 232 18.56 -14.94 30.86
N PRO A 233 18.34 -14.01 31.81
CA PRO A 233 18.64 -14.26 33.21
C PRO A 233 17.53 -15.10 33.87
N ASP A 234 17.90 -16.11 34.63
CA ASP A 234 17.01 -16.90 35.49
C ASP A 234 17.46 -16.84 36.95
N ILE A 235 16.55 -16.48 37.86
CA ILE A 235 16.85 -16.41 39.29
C ILE A 235 16.58 -17.79 39.90
N GLU A 236 17.62 -18.61 39.99
CA GLU A 236 17.50 -19.99 40.46
C GLU A 236 17.19 -20.09 41.96
N LEU A 237 17.82 -19.22 42.77
CA LEU A 237 17.74 -19.32 44.23
C LEU A 237 18.02 -18.01 44.94
N ILE A 238 17.22 -17.72 45.97
CA ILE A 238 17.46 -16.64 46.93
C ILE A 238 17.63 -17.25 48.33
N LYS A 239 18.85 -17.19 48.87
CA LYS A 239 19.11 -17.51 50.28
C LYS A 239 19.05 -16.24 51.11
N ARG A 240 18.63 -16.39 52.36
CA ARG A 240 18.50 -15.28 53.30
C ARG A 240 18.86 -15.71 54.71
N GLU A 241 19.62 -14.88 55.39
CA GLU A 241 19.99 -15.07 56.80
C GLU A 241 19.85 -13.74 57.54
N LEU A 242 18.92 -13.69 58.51
CA LEU A 242 18.77 -12.55 59.40
C LEU A 242 19.84 -12.66 60.49
N ILE A 243 20.93 -11.88 60.36
CA ILE A 243 22.10 -11.91 61.25
C ILE A 243 21.73 -11.37 62.63
N ASP A 244 21.01 -10.25 62.65
CA ASP A 244 20.40 -9.65 63.83
C ASP A 244 19.07 -8.98 63.45
N SER A 245 18.42 -8.29 64.38
CA SER A 245 17.09 -7.72 64.13
C SER A 245 17.04 -6.72 62.96
N THR A 246 18.15 -6.11 62.55
CA THR A 246 18.17 -5.11 61.47
C THR A 246 19.06 -5.49 60.31
N THR A 247 19.91 -6.51 60.42
CA THR A 247 20.88 -6.86 59.38
C THR A 247 20.50 -8.16 58.69
N LEU A 248 20.21 -8.10 57.39
CA LEU A 248 19.84 -9.24 56.56
C LEU A 248 20.92 -9.53 55.51
N LEU A 249 21.51 -10.72 55.55
CA LEU A 249 22.38 -11.24 54.50
C LEU A 249 21.54 -11.96 53.44
N GLN A 250 21.81 -11.68 52.17
CA GLN A 250 21.12 -12.28 51.04
C GLN A 250 22.14 -12.78 50.04
N GLU A 251 21.90 -13.96 49.48
CA GLU A 251 22.69 -14.53 48.39
C GLU A 251 21.70 -14.92 47.28
N VAL A 252 21.78 -14.22 46.15
CA VAL A 252 20.95 -14.49 44.97
C VAL A 252 21.81 -15.14 43.91
N ILE A 253 21.42 -16.34 43.48
CA ILE A 253 22.07 -17.08 42.40
C ILE A 253 21.26 -16.82 41.14
N ILE A 254 21.92 -16.27 40.12
CA ILE A 254 21.32 -15.92 38.83
C ILE A 254 22.10 -16.69 37.76
N ASP A 255 21.42 -17.47 36.92
CA ASP A 255 22.01 -18.07 35.72
C ASP A 255 21.74 -17.19 34.51
N PHE A 256 22.80 -16.82 33.78
CA PHE A 256 22.69 -16.04 32.56
C PHE A 256 22.96 -16.92 31.35
N PHE A 257 21.92 -17.24 30.58
CA PHE A 257 22.08 -17.80 29.24
C PHE A 257 22.35 -16.68 28.24
N VAL A 258 23.49 -16.75 27.54
CA VAL A 258 23.90 -15.77 26.54
C VAL A 258 24.06 -16.45 25.19
N LYS A 259 23.49 -15.83 24.15
CA LYS A 259 23.62 -16.26 22.76
C LYS A 259 24.05 -15.08 21.90
N VAL A 260 25.09 -15.27 21.11
CA VAL A 260 25.56 -14.29 20.12
C VAL A 260 25.24 -14.80 18.73
N THR A 261 24.58 -13.98 17.92
CA THR A 261 24.27 -14.25 16.53
C THR A 261 24.81 -13.15 15.60
N GLU A 262 24.99 -13.49 14.34
CA GLU A 262 25.34 -12.57 13.27
C GLU A 262 24.36 -12.71 12.12
N THR A 263 23.81 -11.59 11.65
CA THR A 263 23.00 -11.55 10.44
C THR A 263 23.89 -11.72 9.21
N GLN A 264 23.77 -12.85 8.52
CA GLN A 264 24.53 -13.16 7.30
C GLN A 264 23.60 -13.40 6.12
N GLN A 265 24.09 -13.15 4.90
CA GLN A 265 23.40 -13.55 3.67
C GLN A 265 24.06 -14.81 3.10
N LEU A 266 23.32 -15.92 3.09
CA LEU A 266 23.83 -17.22 2.65
C LEU A 266 22.88 -17.84 1.63
N ASN A 267 23.43 -18.52 0.63
CA ASN A 267 22.65 -19.31 -0.32
C ASN A 267 22.39 -20.69 0.26
N LEU A 268 21.12 -21.10 0.25
CA LEU A 268 20.67 -22.35 0.87
C LEU A 268 20.29 -23.40 -0.17
N THR A 269 20.60 -24.66 0.16
CA THR A 269 20.08 -25.80 -0.60
C THR A 269 18.66 -26.10 -0.13
N ILE A 270 17.68 -25.88 -1.03
CA ILE A 270 16.27 -26.23 -0.79
C ILE A 270 16.04 -27.71 -1.11
N GLY A 271 15.35 -28.44 -0.24
CA GLY A 271 15.14 -29.88 -0.40
C GLY A 271 14.32 -30.52 0.71
N GLU A 272 14.41 -31.84 0.85
CA GLU A 272 13.64 -32.61 1.83
C GLU A 272 14.22 -32.44 3.26
N GLY A 273 13.77 -31.41 3.98
CA GLY A 273 14.09 -31.18 5.38
C GLY A 273 13.04 -30.33 6.09
N PRO A 274 13.35 -29.71 7.25
CA PRO A 274 12.35 -28.95 8.00
C PRO A 274 11.87 -27.74 7.20
N LEU A 275 10.58 -27.45 7.30
CA LEU A 275 9.97 -26.26 6.72
C LEU A 275 10.33 -25.05 7.56
N MET A 276 11.13 -24.15 7.01
CA MET A 276 11.65 -22.97 7.69
C MET A 276 11.04 -21.71 7.12
N LYS A 277 10.83 -20.72 7.98
CA LYS A 277 10.38 -19.39 7.60
C LYS A 277 11.58 -18.45 7.56
N LEU A 278 12.02 -18.08 6.36
CA LEU A 278 13.28 -17.39 6.10
C LEU A 278 13.06 -16.15 5.24
N ASP A 279 13.86 -15.12 5.48
CA ASP A 279 13.81 -13.88 4.70
C ASP A 279 14.68 -14.05 3.46
N ARG A 280 14.06 -14.29 2.30
CA ARG A 280 14.74 -14.34 1.02
C ARG A 280 15.08 -12.92 0.58
N VAL A 281 16.29 -12.73 0.08
CA VAL A 281 16.74 -11.46 -0.52
C VAL A 281 16.25 -11.43 -1.96
N ILE A 282 15.40 -10.45 -2.28
CA ILE A 282 14.85 -10.25 -3.62
C ILE A 282 15.81 -9.39 -4.44
N GLY A 283 16.24 -8.27 -3.87
CA GLY A 283 17.21 -7.36 -4.48
C GLY A 283 17.90 -6.49 -3.45
N GLU A 284 19.09 -6.01 -3.79
CA GLU A 284 19.82 -5.00 -3.04
C GLU A 284 20.58 -4.10 -4.01
N ASP A 285 20.57 -2.79 -3.74
CA ASP A 285 21.31 -1.82 -4.54
C ASP A 285 21.72 -0.63 -3.67
N ILE A 286 22.72 0.12 -4.16
CA ILE A 286 23.27 1.30 -3.52
C ILE A 286 23.16 2.48 -4.47
N VAL A 287 22.40 3.49 -4.07
CA VAL A 287 22.26 4.74 -4.83
C VAL A 287 22.85 5.93 -4.08
N GLN A 288 23.21 6.96 -4.83
CA GLN A 288 23.64 8.24 -4.26
C GLN A 288 22.61 9.33 -4.53
N VAL A 289 22.12 9.96 -3.46
CA VAL A 289 21.29 11.15 -3.53
C VAL A 289 22.16 12.38 -3.36
N MET A 290 22.09 13.29 -4.33
CA MET A 290 22.77 14.57 -4.27
C MET A 290 21.75 15.71 -4.18
N LYS A 291 21.90 16.57 -3.18
CA LYS A 291 21.14 17.83 -3.08
C LYS A 291 22.08 19.02 -3.13
N VAL A 292 21.77 19.94 -4.02
CA VAL A 292 22.47 21.22 -4.19
C VAL A 292 21.44 22.31 -4.03
N ASN A 293 21.66 23.23 -3.09
CA ASN A 293 20.75 24.34 -2.84
C ASN A 293 21.49 25.53 -2.25
N ASP A 294 20.83 26.69 -2.27
CA ASP A 294 21.28 27.89 -1.58
C ASP A 294 20.47 28.09 -0.29
N ILE A 295 21.13 28.49 0.80
CA ILE A 295 20.46 28.93 2.02
C ILE A 295 20.89 30.36 2.38
N THR A 296 19.92 31.14 2.86
CA THR A 296 20.20 32.44 3.49
C THR A 296 20.52 32.24 4.97
N LEU A 297 21.74 32.61 5.35
CA LEU A 297 22.22 32.65 6.72
C LEU A 297 21.53 33.78 7.48
N GLU A 298 21.11 33.50 8.72
CA GLU A 298 20.49 34.49 9.61
C GLU A 298 21.40 35.68 9.92
N ARG A 299 22.72 35.50 9.77
CA ARG A 299 23.74 36.52 10.04
C ARG A 299 24.82 36.55 8.95
N PRO A 300 25.38 37.73 8.66
CA PRO A 300 26.51 37.84 7.74
C PRO A 300 27.73 37.05 8.21
N ALA A 301 28.20 36.11 7.40
CA ALA A 301 29.33 35.23 7.63
C ALA A 301 30.58 35.70 6.86
N MET A 302 31.74 35.51 7.49
CA MET A 302 33.05 35.64 6.86
C MET A 302 33.53 34.31 6.25
N LYS A 303 33.19 33.19 6.90
CA LYS A 303 33.54 31.84 6.45
C LYS A 303 32.62 30.79 7.08
N ILE A 304 32.47 29.66 6.39
CA ILE A 304 31.88 28.44 6.95
C ILE A 304 32.96 27.67 7.70
N ARG A 305 32.66 27.20 8.91
CA ARG A 305 33.54 26.35 9.72
C ARG A 305 33.31 24.89 9.37
N ASP A 306 32.06 24.46 9.44
CA ASP A 306 31.66 23.07 9.21
C ASP A 306 30.19 22.96 8.83
N ILE A 307 29.82 21.86 8.17
CA ILE A 307 28.43 21.48 7.93
C ILE A 307 28.30 20.02 8.35
N GLU A 308 27.67 19.79 9.50
CA GLU A 308 27.37 18.44 9.96
C GLU A 308 26.00 18.04 9.43
N ALA A 309 25.93 16.94 8.68
CA ALA A 309 24.70 16.49 8.05
C ALA A 309 24.39 15.04 8.44
N THR A 310 23.11 14.77 8.71
CA THR A 310 22.59 13.45 9.07
C THR A 310 21.29 13.20 8.32
N LEU A 311 21.04 11.97 7.91
CA LEU A 311 19.74 11.58 7.39
C LEU A 311 18.77 11.33 8.55
N ARG A 312 17.53 11.79 8.40
CA ARG A 312 16.43 11.60 9.35
C ARG A 312 15.18 11.19 8.59
N ASP A 313 14.25 10.57 9.33
CA ASP A 313 12.90 10.26 8.84
C ASP A 313 12.93 9.49 7.51
N ILE A 314 13.89 8.57 7.36
CA ILE A 314 14.00 7.76 6.15
C ILE A 314 12.85 6.75 6.13
N GLN A 315 12.08 6.76 5.06
CA GLN A 315 11.00 5.84 4.79
C GLN A 315 11.16 5.24 3.39
N ALA A 316 10.61 4.05 3.18
CA ALA A 316 10.49 3.48 1.84
C ALA A 316 9.14 2.83 1.59
N VAL A 317 8.78 2.81 0.32
CA VAL A 317 7.65 2.08 -0.22
C VAL A 317 8.17 1.21 -1.35
N VAL A 318 7.83 -0.07 -1.30
CA VAL A 318 8.16 -1.04 -2.35
C VAL A 318 7.03 -1.01 -3.37
N ILE A 319 7.38 -0.72 -4.61
CA ILE A 319 6.49 -0.83 -5.77
C ILE A 319 7.04 -1.92 -6.70
N THR A 320 6.34 -2.20 -7.79
CA THR A 320 6.81 -3.18 -8.77
C THR A 320 8.19 -2.78 -9.29
N ASP A 321 9.17 -3.69 -9.15
CA ASP A 321 10.56 -3.58 -9.60
C ASP A 321 11.38 -2.40 -9.05
N LYS A 322 10.82 -1.58 -8.15
CA LYS A 322 11.50 -0.40 -7.60
C LYS A 322 11.17 -0.16 -6.14
N VAL A 323 12.02 0.62 -5.49
CA VAL A 323 11.77 1.16 -4.15
C VAL A 323 11.85 2.67 -4.19
N ILE A 324 10.81 3.32 -3.67
CA ILE A 324 10.81 4.76 -3.43
C ILE A 324 11.43 5.00 -2.07
N VAL A 325 12.52 5.76 -2.00
CA VAL A 325 13.15 6.15 -0.75
C VAL A 325 12.98 7.64 -0.53
N GLN A 326 12.49 8.01 0.65
CA GLN A 326 12.27 9.41 1.04
C GLN A 326 12.89 9.68 2.40
N GLY A 327 13.27 10.93 2.65
CA GLY A 327 13.71 11.35 3.98
C GLY A 327 14.19 12.79 4.00
N THR A 328 14.82 13.16 5.11
CA THR A 328 15.29 14.52 5.38
C THR A 328 16.78 14.52 5.61
N ILE A 329 17.51 15.36 4.89
CA ILE A 329 18.89 15.72 5.19
C ILE A 329 18.86 16.85 6.21
N HIS A 330 19.04 16.51 7.48
CA HIS A 330 19.18 17.51 8.55
C HIS A 330 20.62 17.99 8.63
N LYS A 331 20.82 19.31 8.55
CA LYS A 331 22.11 19.97 8.55
C LYS A 331 22.26 20.90 9.74
N GLN A 332 23.45 20.93 10.33
CA GLN A 332 23.91 21.92 11.28
C GLN A 332 25.09 22.68 10.66
N ILE A 333 24.83 23.93 10.27
CA ILE A 333 25.79 24.79 9.57
C ILE A 333 26.48 25.66 10.61
N PHE A 334 27.77 25.42 10.86
CA PHE A 334 28.60 26.23 11.74
C PHE A 334 29.37 27.27 10.92
N TYR A 335 29.26 28.54 11.26
CA TYR A 335 29.91 29.64 10.53
C TYR A 335 30.42 30.75 11.45
N VAL A 336 31.40 31.51 10.97
CA VAL A 336 31.97 32.66 11.70
C VAL A 336 31.40 33.95 11.13
N GLY A 337 30.74 34.74 11.98
CA GLY A 337 30.16 36.03 11.62
C GLY A 337 31.19 37.11 11.31
N THR A 338 30.73 38.21 10.73
CA THR A 338 31.55 39.43 10.51
C THR A 338 32.01 40.13 11.79
N ASP A 339 31.50 39.70 12.94
CA ASP A 339 31.87 40.12 14.29
C ASP A 339 32.86 39.16 14.97
N ASP A 340 33.44 38.20 14.23
CA ASP A 340 34.33 37.14 14.72
C ASP A 340 33.68 36.18 15.75
N VAL A 341 32.35 36.13 15.80
CA VAL A 341 31.60 35.19 16.66
C VAL A 341 31.18 33.95 15.87
N GLU A 342 31.22 32.79 16.51
CA GLU A 342 30.73 31.54 15.91
C GLU A 342 29.22 31.39 16.12
N TYR A 343 28.52 31.08 15.05
CA TYR A 343 27.09 30.82 15.00
C TYR A 343 26.83 29.44 14.42
N HIS A 344 25.66 28.89 14.73
CA HIS A 344 25.13 27.71 14.05
C HIS A 344 23.72 28.01 13.54
N GLN A 345 23.33 27.36 12.45
CA GLN A 345 22.00 27.40 11.89
C GLN A 345 21.62 26.01 11.40
N ALA A 346 20.42 25.57 11.75
CA ALA A 346 19.89 24.30 11.30
C ALA A 346 19.15 24.47 9.97
N GLU A 347 19.15 23.43 9.15
CA GLU A 347 18.36 23.37 7.93
C GLU A 347 17.98 21.93 7.62
N ASP A 348 16.74 21.71 7.25
CA ASP A 348 16.22 20.44 6.77
C ASP A 348 16.01 20.52 5.26
N VAL A 349 16.58 19.56 4.52
CA VAL A 349 16.37 19.43 3.08
C VAL A 349 15.80 18.06 2.77
N ASN A 350 14.58 18.04 2.28
CA ASN A 350 13.91 16.82 1.90
C ASN A 350 14.51 16.21 0.63
N PHE A 351 14.48 14.89 0.53
CA PHE A 351 14.83 14.16 -0.67
C PHE A 351 13.85 13.02 -0.95
N SER A 352 13.86 12.58 -2.20
CA SER A 352 13.17 11.40 -2.72
C SER A 352 13.98 10.85 -3.88
N THR A 353 13.95 9.53 -4.08
CA THR A 353 14.63 8.85 -5.19
C THR A 353 14.03 7.46 -5.43
N PHE A 354 14.23 6.93 -6.64
CA PHE A 354 13.99 5.53 -6.95
C PHE A 354 15.26 4.71 -6.78
N VAL A 355 15.09 3.47 -6.36
CA VAL A 355 16.11 2.43 -6.42
C VAL A 355 15.55 1.26 -7.22
N ASP A 356 16.13 1.01 -8.39
CA ASP A 356 15.71 -0.08 -9.28
C ASP A 356 16.11 -1.42 -8.65
N LEU A 357 15.11 -2.23 -8.31
CA LEU A 357 15.27 -3.53 -7.67
C LEU A 357 14.34 -4.54 -8.34
N PRO A 358 14.77 -5.14 -9.47
CA PRO A 358 13.96 -6.11 -10.19
C PRO A 358 13.50 -7.26 -9.29
N GLY A 359 12.22 -7.62 -9.40
CA GLY A 359 11.54 -8.61 -8.57
C GLY A 359 10.91 -8.04 -7.30
N ALA A 360 11.15 -6.77 -6.95
CA ALA A 360 10.46 -6.11 -5.85
C ALA A 360 8.96 -5.97 -6.16
N ALA A 361 8.11 -6.17 -5.15
CA ALA A 361 6.66 -6.05 -5.29
C ALA A 361 6.02 -5.44 -4.03
N PRO A 362 4.84 -4.82 -4.16
CA PRO A 362 4.10 -4.30 -3.01
C PRO A 362 3.90 -5.35 -1.90
N GLY A 363 4.09 -4.94 -0.66
CA GLY A 363 3.97 -5.81 0.53
C GLY A 363 5.26 -6.51 0.94
N MET A 364 6.35 -6.45 0.16
CA MET A 364 7.67 -6.95 0.58
C MET A 364 8.33 -6.04 1.62
N ASP A 365 9.23 -6.62 2.42
CA ASP A 365 9.96 -5.91 3.46
C ASP A 365 11.15 -5.15 2.88
N VAL A 366 11.36 -3.90 3.31
CA VAL A 366 12.49 -3.07 2.87
C VAL A 366 13.34 -2.61 4.04
N THR A 367 14.66 -2.74 3.91
CA THR A 367 15.63 -2.19 4.86
C THR A 367 16.50 -1.15 4.15
N ILE A 368 16.61 0.05 4.74
CA ILE A 368 17.47 1.12 4.22
C ILE A 368 18.58 1.43 5.22
N LYS A 369 19.81 1.55 4.73
CA LYS A 369 20.94 2.11 5.46
C LYS A 369 21.47 3.31 4.71
N GLY A 370 21.34 4.49 5.30
CA GLY A 370 21.80 5.74 4.69
C GLY A 370 22.98 6.36 5.43
N VAL A 371 23.95 6.90 4.69
CA VAL A 371 25.12 7.61 5.23
C VAL A 371 25.37 8.88 4.43
N VAL A 372 25.65 10.00 5.12
CA VAL A 372 26.12 11.22 4.43
C VAL A 372 27.61 11.11 4.16
N GLU A 373 27.99 11.05 2.89
CA GLU A 373 29.39 10.96 2.47
C GLU A 373 30.07 12.33 2.37
N LEU A 374 29.30 13.36 2.02
CA LEU A 374 29.81 14.70 1.80
C LEU A 374 28.78 15.75 2.20
N ALA A 375 29.19 16.73 2.99
CA ALA A 375 28.45 17.99 3.17
C ALA A 375 29.43 19.16 3.09
N ARG A 376 29.24 20.05 2.11
CA ARG A 376 30.11 21.22 1.90
C ARG A 376 29.31 22.40 1.40
N GLY A 377 29.82 23.60 1.68
CA GLY A 377 29.27 24.81 1.09
C GLY A 377 30.31 25.92 0.93
N THR A 378 29.97 26.86 0.05
CA THR A 378 30.74 28.03 -0.33
C THR A 378 29.85 29.26 -0.22
N LEU A 379 30.32 30.28 0.49
CA LEU A 379 29.64 31.58 0.55
C LEU A 379 29.68 32.25 -0.82
N THR A 380 28.51 32.52 -1.38
CA THR A 380 28.33 33.28 -2.62
C THR A 380 28.41 34.78 -2.33
N ASP A 381 27.86 35.17 -1.17
CA ASP A 381 28.01 36.49 -0.56
C ASP A 381 28.06 36.35 0.97
N GLN A 382 27.93 37.43 1.74
CA GLN A 382 28.03 37.36 3.21
C GLN A 382 26.84 36.63 3.86
N THR A 383 25.71 36.50 3.20
CA THR A 383 24.49 35.89 3.75
C THR A 383 24.02 34.68 2.97
N THR A 384 24.52 34.43 1.76
CA THR A 384 24.09 33.31 0.92
C THR A 384 25.16 32.22 0.90
N LEU A 385 24.78 31.01 1.32
CA LEU A 385 25.61 29.81 1.30
C LEU A 385 25.12 28.86 0.21
N HIS A 386 25.92 28.65 -0.82
CA HIS A 386 25.72 27.60 -1.81
C HIS A 386 26.29 26.28 -1.27
N GLN A 387 25.50 25.23 -1.20
CA GLN A 387 25.88 23.98 -0.56
C GLN A 387 25.53 22.76 -1.40
N LYS A 388 26.29 21.70 -1.15
CA LYS A 388 26.17 20.39 -1.78
C LYS A 388 26.29 19.32 -0.70
N VAL A 389 25.28 18.46 -0.64
CA VAL A 389 25.27 17.25 0.17
C VAL A 389 25.13 16.02 -0.73
N VAL A 390 25.93 14.99 -0.47
CA VAL A 390 25.84 13.67 -1.11
C VAL A 390 25.62 12.64 -0.01
N ALA A 391 24.57 11.85 -0.16
CA ALA A 391 24.23 10.74 0.72
C ALA A 391 24.18 9.44 -0.07
N GLU A 392 24.78 8.39 0.48
CA GLU A 392 24.66 7.02 -0.02
C GLU A 392 23.49 6.34 0.68
N LEU A 393 22.64 5.63 -0.07
CA LEU A 393 21.52 4.85 0.42
C LEU A 393 21.70 3.40 -0.06
N ALA A 394 21.94 2.48 0.86
CA ALA A 394 21.90 1.05 0.60
C ALA A 394 20.49 0.52 0.91
N VAL A 395 19.81 0.01 -0.11
CA VAL A 395 18.43 -0.50 -0.03
C VAL A 395 18.44 -2.00 -0.23
N LYS A 396 17.63 -2.71 0.56
CA LYS A 396 17.48 -4.16 0.49
C LYS A 396 16.02 -4.54 0.62
N VAL A 397 15.52 -5.32 -0.33
CA VAL A 397 14.17 -5.87 -0.31
C VAL A 397 14.26 -7.36 0.04
N THR A 398 13.44 -7.78 0.99
CA THR A 398 13.31 -9.17 1.41
C THR A 398 11.85 -9.62 1.38
N GLU A 399 11.65 -10.90 1.11
CA GLU A 399 10.35 -11.57 1.19
C GLU A 399 10.46 -12.73 2.18
N GLU A 400 9.54 -12.78 3.13
CA GLU A 400 9.47 -13.89 4.08
C GLU A 400 8.78 -15.10 3.42
N GLU A 401 9.54 -16.16 3.15
CA GLU A 401 9.02 -17.36 2.50
C GLU A 401 9.16 -18.62 3.36
N GLN A 402 8.31 -19.61 3.08
CA GLN A 402 8.37 -20.93 3.70
C GLN A 402 9.07 -21.91 2.77
N VAL A 403 10.25 -22.38 3.17
CA VAL A 403 11.04 -23.29 2.35
C VAL A 403 11.57 -24.46 3.16
N ASN A 404 11.55 -25.65 2.55
CA ASN A 404 12.18 -26.81 3.15
C ASN A 404 13.69 -26.75 2.88
N ILE A 405 14.49 -26.73 3.94
CA ILE A 405 15.95 -26.63 3.81
C ILE A 405 16.61 -27.99 4.04
N VAL A 406 17.75 -28.22 3.38
CA VAL A 406 18.58 -29.39 3.68
C VAL A 406 19.46 -29.14 4.91
N ILE A 407 19.42 -30.07 5.87
CA ILE A 407 20.29 -30.03 7.05
C ILE A 407 21.68 -30.54 6.66
N GLY A 408 22.71 -29.75 6.98
CA GLY A 408 24.09 -30.00 6.58
C GLY A 408 25.10 -29.89 7.72
N ASN A 409 26.38 -29.72 7.36
CA ASN A 409 27.47 -29.42 8.31
C ASN A 409 27.93 -27.95 8.22
N GLY A 410 27.11 -27.08 7.61
CA GLY A 410 27.38 -25.66 7.49
C GLY A 410 27.07 -24.90 8.80
N PRO A 411 26.97 -23.56 8.70
CA PRO A 411 26.67 -22.68 9.81
C PRO A 411 25.43 -23.13 10.58
N LEU A 412 25.47 -22.96 11.90
CA LEU A 412 24.31 -23.17 12.75
C LEU A 412 23.47 -21.91 12.67
N ILE A 413 22.25 -21.99 12.11
CA ILE A 413 21.35 -20.84 12.07
C ILE A 413 20.30 -20.97 13.16
N LYS A 414 19.82 -19.82 13.65
CA LYS A 414 18.64 -19.70 14.50
C LYS A 414 17.50 -19.15 13.64
N ALA A 415 16.45 -19.93 13.43
CA ALA A 415 15.32 -19.52 12.59
C ALA A 415 14.01 -20.13 13.06
N ARG A 416 12.89 -19.61 12.54
CA ARG A 416 11.56 -20.13 12.83
C ARG A 416 11.28 -21.35 11.95
N GLN A 417 11.00 -22.47 12.59
CA GLN A 417 10.48 -23.67 11.94
C GLN A 417 8.96 -23.64 11.98
N VAL A 418 8.33 -23.98 10.87
CA VAL A 418 6.88 -24.18 10.78
C VAL A 418 6.59 -25.58 11.30
N VAL A 419 5.88 -25.65 12.42
CA VAL A 419 5.50 -26.92 13.05
C VAL A 419 4.37 -27.53 12.25
N ASN A 420 3.28 -26.75 12.09
CA ASN A 420 2.13 -27.14 11.31
C ASN A 420 1.22 -25.92 11.05
N GLU A 421 0.33 -26.07 10.09
CA GLU A 421 -0.70 -25.09 9.73
C GLU A 421 -2.08 -25.72 9.92
N GLY A 422 -3.07 -24.90 10.23
CA GLY A 422 -4.46 -25.33 10.37
C GLY A 422 -5.40 -24.25 9.89
N VAL A 423 -6.42 -24.66 9.14
CA VAL A 423 -7.50 -23.78 8.70
C VAL A 423 -8.79 -24.23 9.31
N ARG A 424 -9.59 -23.29 9.81
CA ARG A 424 -10.94 -23.57 10.23
C ARG A 424 -11.87 -22.44 9.82
N GLN A 425 -12.81 -22.78 8.96
CA GLN A 425 -13.99 -21.98 8.73
C GLN A 425 -14.96 -22.19 9.90
N ILE A 426 -15.35 -21.11 10.55
CA ILE A 426 -16.45 -21.10 11.49
C ILE A 426 -17.61 -20.37 10.83
N ILE A 427 -18.71 -21.10 10.70
CA ILE A 427 -19.98 -20.52 10.30
C ILE A 427 -20.74 -20.24 11.58
N VAL A 428 -21.08 -18.98 11.80
CA VAL A 428 -22.11 -18.63 12.76
C VAL A 428 -23.42 -18.63 11.97
N GLU A 429 -24.10 -19.80 11.85
CA GLU A 429 -25.52 -20.05 11.42
C GLU A 429 -25.80 -21.37 10.61
N GLN A 430 -27.09 -21.69 10.35
CA GLN A 430 -27.64 -22.94 9.75
C GLN A 430 -27.74 -22.96 8.19
N VAL A 431 -28.05 -24.16 7.63
CA VAL A 431 -27.85 -24.67 6.24
C VAL A 431 -29.17 -24.79 5.43
N ALA A 432 -29.12 -24.64 4.08
CA ALA A 432 -30.15 -25.14 3.15
C ALA A 432 -29.58 -25.65 1.79
N VAL A 433 -30.25 -26.62 1.17
CA VAL A 433 -29.88 -27.41 -0.03
C VAL A 433 -30.84 -27.10 -1.19
N PHE A 434 -30.34 -26.99 -2.43
CA PHE A 434 -31.17 -26.77 -3.65
C PHE A 434 -31.39 -28.05 -4.49
N PRO A 435 -32.56 -28.21 -5.16
CA PRO A 435 -32.86 -29.34 -6.05
C PRO A 435 -32.49 -29.08 -7.53
N PRO A 436 -32.35 -30.13 -8.37
CA PRO A 436 -31.88 -30.00 -9.76
C PRO A 436 -32.98 -29.68 -10.78
N VAL A 437 -32.64 -28.86 -11.78
CA VAL A 437 -33.46 -28.45 -12.94
C VAL A 437 -33.04 -29.28 -14.19
N PRO A 438 -33.94 -29.59 -15.15
CA PRO A 438 -33.69 -30.51 -16.27
C PRO A 438 -32.94 -29.86 -17.45
N PRO A 439 -32.32 -30.65 -18.36
CA PRO A 439 -31.45 -30.12 -19.41
C PRO A 439 -32.23 -29.49 -20.57
N PRO A 440 -31.72 -28.39 -21.18
CA PRO A 440 -32.22 -27.87 -22.44
C PRO A 440 -31.55 -28.52 -23.66
N VAL A 441 -32.18 -28.25 -24.79
CA VAL A 441 -31.90 -28.73 -26.16
C VAL A 441 -30.53 -28.26 -26.65
N ALA A 442 -29.90 -29.04 -27.52
CA ALA A 442 -28.56 -28.75 -28.04
C ALA A 442 -28.51 -27.61 -29.05
N GLY A 443 -27.49 -26.76 -28.93
CA GLY A 443 -27.15 -25.61 -29.77
C GLY A 443 -25.78 -25.03 -29.39
N LEU A 444 -25.17 -24.22 -30.23
CA LEU A 444 -23.90 -23.54 -29.94
C LEU A 444 -24.15 -22.22 -29.20
N VAL A 445 -23.31 -21.92 -28.21
CA VAL A 445 -23.19 -20.61 -27.55
C VAL A 445 -21.79 -20.09 -27.88
N ILE A 446 -21.73 -18.88 -28.44
CA ILE A 446 -20.49 -18.23 -28.86
C ILE A 446 -20.38 -16.93 -28.08
N ASP A 447 -19.34 -16.81 -27.27
CA ASP A 447 -19.02 -15.59 -26.54
C ASP A 447 -18.02 -14.76 -27.35
N ARG A 448 -18.18 -13.43 -27.32
CA ARG A 448 -17.37 -12.50 -28.11
C ARG A 448 -16.94 -11.33 -27.24
N ALA A 449 -15.75 -10.81 -27.51
CA ALA A 449 -15.26 -9.56 -26.96
C ALA A 449 -14.93 -8.61 -28.11
N LEU A 450 -15.18 -7.30 -27.92
CA LEU A 450 -14.67 -6.27 -28.80
C LEU A 450 -13.37 -5.78 -28.20
N ILE A 451 -12.26 -5.94 -28.92
CA ILE A 451 -10.93 -5.51 -28.45
C ILE A 451 -10.41 -4.37 -29.31
N LYS A 452 -9.62 -3.48 -28.71
CA LYS A 452 -8.85 -2.47 -29.43
C LYS A 452 -7.52 -3.11 -29.86
N GLU A 453 -7.33 -3.27 -31.17
CA GLU A 453 -6.05 -3.60 -31.77
C GLU A 453 -5.28 -2.31 -32.01
N GLU A 454 -4.06 -2.25 -31.51
CA GLU A 454 -3.17 -1.10 -31.63
C GLU A 454 -1.92 -1.54 -32.37
N VAL A 455 -1.75 -1.02 -33.59
CA VAL A 455 -0.53 -1.21 -34.37
C VAL A 455 0.27 0.08 -34.19
N ALA A 456 0.90 0.16 -33.03
CA ALA A 456 1.66 1.32 -32.59
C ALA A 456 2.95 0.86 -31.91
N GLU A 457 3.96 1.72 -31.96
CA GLU A 457 5.08 1.60 -31.03
C GLU A 457 4.68 2.30 -29.74
N GLU A 458 5.12 1.77 -28.59
CA GLU A 458 4.86 2.37 -27.28
C GLU A 458 6.15 2.48 -26.47
N VAL A 459 6.26 3.54 -25.68
CA VAL A 459 7.33 3.74 -24.69
C VAL A 459 6.69 4.13 -23.37
N SER A 460 7.15 3.47 -22.31
CA SER A 460 6.64 3.60 -20.95
C SER A 460 7.75 4.12 -20.02
N GLU A 461 7.47 5.16 -19.24
CA GLU A 461 8.42 5.72 -18.27
C GLU A 461 7.72 6.14 -16.96
N GLN A 462 8.39 5.90 -15.82
CA GLN A 462 7.91 6.30 -14.49
C GLN A 462 8.58 7.59 -14.01
N ILE A 463 7.78 8.52 -13.47
CA ILE A 463 8.29 9.76 -12.88
C ILE A 463 7.75 10.00 -11.46
N LEU A 464 8.46 10.85 -10.70
CA LEU A 464 8.04 11.31 -9.37
C LEU A 464 7.67 12.79 -9.39
N VAL A 465 6.50 13.12 -8.89
CA VAL A 465 6.08 14.50 -8.64
C VAL A 465 6.07 14.73 -7.12
N ASP A 466 7.11 15.41 -6.62
CA ASP A 466 7.24 15.82 -5.21
C ASP A 466 6.61 17.18 -5.00
N ASN A 467 5.63 17.24 -4.12
CA ASN A 467 4.84 18.43 -3.88
C ASN A 467 4.51 18.59 -2.39
N VAL A 468 4.41 19.84 -1.92
CA VAL A 468 4.01 20.16 -0.54
C VAL A 468 2.81 21.08 -0.57
N ILE A 469 1.76 20.68 0.15
CA ILE A 469 0.58 21.51 0.39
C ILE A 469 0.47 21.93 1.84
N ASP A 470 0.15 23.19 2.08
CA ASP A 470 -0.21 23.69 3.39
C ASP A 470 -1.69 23.39 3.68
N LEU A 471 -1.97 22.90 4.88
CA LEU A 471 -3.31 22.67 5.38
C LEU A 471 -3.79 23.92 6.13
N GLU A 472 -5.03 24.33 5.87
CA GLU A 472 -5.65 25.45 6.61
C GLU A 472 -5.81 25.13 8.10
N ASP A 473 -6.08 23.86 8.42
CA ASP A 473 -6.27 23.34 9.77
C ASP A 473 -5.25 22.23 10.07
N GLN A 474 -4.88 22.09 11.34
CA GLN A 474 -3.95 21.03 11.76
C GLN A 474 -4.62 19.65 11.60
N ALA A 475 -4.04 18.79 10.77
CA ALA A 475 -4.52 17.43 10.58
C ALA A 475 -4.11 16.52 11.76
N GLN A 476 -5.08 15.79 12.27
CA GLN A 476 -4.86 14.69 13.21
C GLN A 476 -4.62 13.37 12.45
N LYS A 477 -5.30 13.18 11.31
CA LYS A 477 -5.16 12.02 10.42
C LYS A 477 -5.58 12.38 9.00
N VAL A 478 -4.82 11.98 7.99
CA VAL A 478 -5.26 12.00 6.58
C VAL A 478 -6.03 10.72 6.31
N ARG A 479 -7.23 10.84 5.74
CA ARG A 479 -8.12 9.72 5.46
C ARG A 479 -7.86 9.13 4.09
N SER A 480 -7.76 9.98 3.07
CA SER A 480 -7.47 9.60 1.70
C SER A 480 -6.85 10.78 0.95
N ILE A 481 -6.00 10.46 -0.02
CA ILE A 481 -5.61 11.37 -1.09
C ILE A 481 -5.85 10.60 -2.38
N THR A 482 -6.76 11.08 -3.21
CA THR A 482 -7.03 10.53 -4.54
C THR A 482 -6.58 11.55 -5.58
N GLY A 483 -6.13 11.10 -6.74
CA GLY A 483 -5.67 11.98 -7.82
C GLY A 483 -6.34 11.61 -9.14
N THR A 484 -6.47 12.59 -10.01
CA THR A 484 -6.89 12.44 -11.41
C THR A 484 -5.96 13.26 -12.30
N ILE A 485 -5.74 12.80 -13.53
CA ILE A 485 -4.93 13.52 -14.51
C ILE A 485 -5.83 14.39 -15.38
N ARG A 486 -5.41 15.62 -15.65
CA ARG A 486 -6.11 16.59 -16.50
C ARG A 486 -5.15 17.30 -17.45
N ASN A 487 -5.71 17.93 -18.48
CA ASN A 487 -5.00 18.86 -19.37
C ASN A 487 -3.73 18.24 -20.00
N VAL A 488 -3.81 16.97 -20.41
CA VAL A 488 -2.67 16.25 -21.01
C VAL A 488 -2.42 16.77 -22.41
N THR A 489 -1.20 17.24 -22.65
CA THR A 489 -0.71 17.60 -23.98
C THR A 489 0.49 16.75 -24.33
N VAL A 490 0.58 16.35 -25.60
CA VAL A 490 1.67 15.53 -26.13
C VAL A 490 2.19 16.19 -27.39
N GLU A 491 3.48 16.53 -27.40
CA GLU A 491 4.13 17.07 -28.58
C GLU A 491 5.57 16.56 -28.75
N ILE A 492 6.05 16.54 -29.98
CA ILE A 492 7.44 16.18 -30.28
C ILE A 492 8.30 17.44 -30.15
N VAL A 493 9.24 17.43 -29.22
CA VAL A 493 10.20 18.52 -29.01
C VAL A 493 11.60 17.97 -29.19
N ASP A 494 12.34 18.48 -30.17
CA ASP A 494 13.75 18.11 -30.44
C ASP A 494 14.04 16.60 -30.65
N GLY A 495 13.01 15.81 -30.98
CA GLY A 495 13.13 14.37 -31.22
C GLY A 495 12.78 13.49 -30.01
N GLU A 496 12.34 14.09 -28.91
CA GLU A 496 11.77 13.45 -27.72
C GLU A 496 10.29 13.80 -27.62
N VAL A 497 9.51 13.02 -26.87
CA VAL A 497 8.09 13.29 -26.66
C VAL A 497 7.91 14.02 -25.34
N LEU A 498 7.45 15.27 -25.40
CA LEU A 498 7.09 16.07 -24.25
C LEU A 498 5.63 15.76 -23.87
N VAL A 499 5.43 15.35 -22.62
CA VAL A 499 4.11 15.12 -22.01
C VAL A 499 3.94 16.10 -20.86
N GLU A 500 2.94 16.96 -20.95
CA GLU A 500 2.57 17.89 -19.89
C GLU A 500 1.16 17.59 -19.41
N GLY A 501 0.86 17.91 -18.16
CA GLY A 501 -0.48 17.80 -17.62
C GLY A 501 -0.58 18.26 -16.18
N GLU A 502 -1.74 18.07 -15.57
CA GLU A 502 -2.03 18.46 -14.21
C GLU A 502 -2.58 17.29 -13.40
N ILE A 503 -2.05 17.11 -12.18
CA ILE A 503 -2.57 16.16 -11.19
C ILE A 503 -3.54 16.92 -10.29
N VAL A 504 -4.83 16.66 -10.43
CA VAL A 504 -5.87 17.19 -9.55
C VAL A 504 -6.14 16.19 -8.44
N LYS A 505 -5.81 16.56 -7.20
CA LYS A 505 -5.90 15.71 -6.02
C LYS A 505 -7.01 16.17 -5.10
N GLU A 506 -7.80 15.23 -4.61
CA GLU A 506 -8.73 15.44 -3.51
C GLU A 506 -8.13 14.87 -2.22
N ILE A 507 -8.08 15.71 -1.18
CA ILE A 507 -7.47 15.39 0.10
C ILE A 507 -8.55 15.44 1.16
N GLU A 508 -8.82 14.31 1.82
CA GLU A 508 -9.66 14.23 3.01
C GLU A 508 -8.81 14.05 4.27
N PHE A 509 -9.01 14.89 5.29
CA PHE A 509 -8.32 14.76 6.57
C PHE A 509 -9.22 15.13 7.75
N VAL A 510 -8.91 14.59 8.92
CA VAL A 510 -9.57 14.92 10.19
C VAL A 510 -8.77 15.99 10.90
N ASP A 511 -9.39 17.11 11.25
CA ASP A 511 -8.74 18.20 11.98
C ASP A 511 -8.68 17.96 13.50
N SER A 512 -8.08 18.89 14.24
CA SER A 512 -7.96 18.81 15.71
C SER A 512 -9.30 18.81 16.46
N ASP A 513 -10.38 19.28 15.85
CA ASP A 513 -11.73 19.29 16.42
C ASP A 513 -12.53 18.01 16.06
N ASN A 514 -11.87 17.02 15.44
CA ASN A 514 -12.45 15.78 14.89
C ASN A 514 -13.46 16.03 13.76
N VAL A 515 -13.29 17.11 13.00
CA VAL A 515 -14.11 17.40 11.82
C VAL A 515 -13.37 16.91 10.58
N VAL A 516 -14.08 16.22 9.68
CA VAL A 516 -13.54 15.84 8.37
C VAL A 516 -13.54 17.09 7.47
N ARG A 517 -12.36 17.43 6.95
CA ARG A 517 -12.11 18.49 5.98
C ARG A 517 -11.75 17.87 4.64
N GLN A 518 -12.18 18.52 3.57
CA GLN A 518 -11.87 18.15 2.20
C GLN A 518 -11.29 19.38 1.49
N MET A 519 -10.27 19.17 0.67
CA MET A 519 -9.71 20.20 -0.19
C MET A 519 -9.19 19.61 -1.50
N THR A 520 -9.06 20.48 -2.51
CA THR A 520 -8.54 20.12 -3.82
C THR A 520 -7.20 20.81 -4.06
N GLU A 521 -6.25 20.08 -4.61
CA GLU A 521 -4.95 20.60 -5.04
C GLU A 521 -4.71 20.29 -6.51
N VAL A 522 -4.16 21.24 -7.26
CA VAL A 522 -3.72 21.02 -8.64
C VAL A 522 -2.20 21.13 -8.69
N VAL A 523 -1.53 20.09 -9.18
CA VAL A 523 -0.06 20.03 -9.30
C VAL A 523 0.32 19.78 -10.76
N PRO A 524 0.94 20.73 -11.47
CA PRO A 524 1.40 20.50 -12.83
C PRO A 524 2.57 19.49 -12.85
N PHE A 525 2.66 18.70 -13.91
CA PHE A 525 3.80 17.82 -14.20
C PHE A 525 4.26 18.01 -15.65
N GLU A 526 5.55 17.73 -15.87
CA GLU A 526 6.20 17.74 -17.17
C GLU A 526 7.13 16.53 -17.22
N ALA A 527 7.05 15.76 -18.30
CA ALA A 527 7.89 14.61 -18.57
C ALA A 527 8.41 14.65 -20.00
N LEU A 528 9.67 14.31 -20.18
CA LEU A 528 10.29 14.24 -21.49
C LEU A 528 10.76 12.79 -21.69
N ILE A 529 10.13 12.11 -22.65
CA ILE A 529 10.23 10.67 -22.84
C ILE A 529 11.05 10.40 -24.11
N GLU A 530 12.10 9.60 -23.96
CA GLU A 530 12.93 9.17 -25.08
C GLU A 530 12.16 8.14 -25.93
N PHE A 531 11.56 8.59 -27.04
CA PHE A 531 10.86 7.73 -28.00
C PHE A 531 11.64 7.67 -29.34
N PRO A 532 12.55 6.71 -29.52
CA PRO A 532 13.29 6.55 -30.77
C PRO A 532 12.36 6.10 -31.92
N ASP A 533 12.53 6.70 -33.10
CA ASP A 533 11.89 6.29 -34.38
C ASP A 533 10.39 6.64 -34.59
N VAL A 534 9.83 7.62 -33.86
CA VAL A 534 8.44 8.11 -34.11
C VAL A 534 8.22 8.45 -35.60
N PRO A 535 7.27 7.80 -36.30
CA PRO A 535 6.99 8.07 -37.70
C PRO A 535 6.53 9.51 -37.94
N GLU A 536 7.06 10.15 -38.98
CA GLU A 536 6.71 11.54 -39.33
C GLU A 536 5.21 11.65 -39.67
N GLY A 537 4.42 12.26 -38.78
CA GLY A 537 2.97 12.41 -38.90
C GLY A 537 2.13 11.33 -38.20
N ALA A 538 2.72 10.51 -37.32
CA ALA A 538 1.97 9.59 -36.45
C ALA A 538 1.02 10.36 -35.50
N GLU A 539 -0.16 9.79 -35.25
CA GLU A 539 -1.01 10.23 -34.15
C GLU A 539 -0.34 9.82 -32.84
N LEU A 540 -0.12 10.79 -31.95
CA LEU A 540 0.46 10.58 -30.63
C LEU A 540 -0.65 10.57 -29.59
N ASN A 541 -0.57 9.61 -28.68
CA ASN A 541 -1.38 9.58 -27.47
C ASN A 541 -0.47 9.36 -26.27
N ALA A 542 -0.83 9.92 -25.11
CA ALA A 542 -0.18 9.61 -23.85
C ALA A 542 -1.24 9.21 -22.83
N ASP A 543 -1.13 7.99 -22.34
CA ASP A 543 -1.90 7.49 -21.21
C ASP A 543 -1.06 7.67 -19.93
N ILE A 544 -1.63 8.35 -18.94
CA ILE A 544 -0.96 8.60 -17.65
C ILE A 544 -1.76 7.94 -16.55
N VAL A 545 -1.12 7.00 -15.85
CA VAL A 545 -1.70 6.32 -14.69
C VAL A 545 -1.01 6.81 -13.44
N ILE A 546 -1.81 7.22 -12.44
CA ILE A 546 -1.31 7.45 -11.09
C ILE A 546 -1.17 6.09 -10.42
N GLU A 547 0.06 5.57 -10.35
CA GLU A 547 0.31 4.28 -9.71
C GLU A 547 0.19 4.36 -8.20
N ASP A 548 0.67 5.46 -7.61
CA ASP A 548 0.68 5.65 -6.16
C ASP A 548 0.75 7.13 -5.76
N ILE A 549 0.17 7.47 -4.60
CA ILE A 549 0.30 8.77 -3.95
C ILE A 549 0.77 8.54 -2.52
N ASN A 550 2.08 8.63 -2.33
CA ASN A 550 2.68 8.54 -1.01
C ASN A 550 2.66 9.90 -0.32
N PHE A 551 2.34 9.94 0.97
CA PHE A 551 2.29 11.21 1.69
C PHE A 551 2.80 11.10 3.12
N ASN A 552 3.25 12.25 3.64
CA ASN A 552 3.69 12.43 5.01
C ASN A 552 3.20 13.77 5.56
N LEU A 553 2.69 13.76 6.79
CA LEU A 553 2.37 14.99 7.53
C LEU A 553 3.65 15.64 8.03
N ILE A 554 3.85 16.91 7.71
CA ILE A 554 5.00 17.72 8.09
C ILE A 554 4.54 19.00 8.83
N ASN A 555 5.49 19.79 9.33
CA ASN A 555 5.23 21.07 10.01
C ASN A 555 4.22 20.96 11.19
N ASN A 556 4.38 19.96 12.06
CA ASN A 556 3.40 19.68 13.14
C ASN A 556 1.98 19.39 12.61
N CYS A 557 1.88 18.71 11.46
CA CYS A 557 0.65 18.34 10.79
C CYS A 557 -0.16 19.51 10.20
N THR A 558 0.48 20.63 9.87
CA THR A 558 -0.16 21.74 9.13
C THR A 558 0.22 21.74 7.65
N ALA A 559 0.93 20.73 7.18
CA ALA A 559 1.25 20.57 5.75
C ALA A 559 1.40 19.08 5.42
N ILE A 560 1.10 18.72 4.18
CA ILE A 560 1.28 17.37 3.64
C ILE A 560 2.34 17.44 2.53
N ARG A 561 3.43 16.68 2.69
CA ARG A 561 4.33 16.38 1.58
C ARG A 561 3.84 15.14 0.86
N GLN A 562 3.74 15.20 -0.44
CA GLN A 562 3.17 14.18 -1.31
C GLN A 562 4.18 13.84 -2.39
N ILE A 563 4.29 12.57 -2.71
CA ILE A 563 5.09 12.06 -3.81
C ILE A 563 4.15 11.20 -4.66
N VAL A 564 3.80 11.72 -5.83
CA VAL A 564 2.96 11.03 -6.79
C VAL A 564 3.85 10.26 -7.75
N VAL A 565 3.54 8.99 -7.96
CA VAL A 565 4.19 8.12 -8.94
C VAL A 565 3.29 8.08 -10.17
N LEU A 566 3.81 8.55 -11.30
CA LEU A 566 3.12 8.50 -12.58
C LEU A 566 3.81 7.48 -13.48
N GLN A 567 3.02 6.56 -14.05
CA GLN A 567 3.41 5.78 -15.22
C GLN A 567 2.88 6.52 -16.45
N ILE A 568 3.78 6.94 -17.34
CA ILE A 568 3.42 7.60 -18.59
C ILE A 568 3.73 6.64 -19.73
N THR A 569 2.70 6.30 -20.49
CA THR A 569 2.80 5.48 -21.70
C THR A 569 2.50 6.35 -22.90
N VAL A 570 3.51 6.60 -23.74
CA VAL A 570 3.34 7.27 -25.02
C VAL A 570 3.16 6.23 -26.09
N THR A 571 2.17 6.43 -26.96
CA THR A 571 1.84 5.55 -28.08
C THR A 571 1.87 6.33 -29.39
N ALA A 572 2.52 5.77 -30.41
CA ALA A 572 2.61 6.33 -31.76
C ALA A 572 2.16 5.31 -32.81
N GLY A 573 0.95 5.46 -33.37
CA GLY A 573 0.44 4.52 -34.38
C GLY A 573 -1.05 4.61 -34.73
N GLU A 574 -1.55 3.61 -35.44
CA GLU A 574 -2.98 3.49 -35.82
C GLU A 574 -3.67 2.45 -34.91
N SER A 575 -4.86 2.76 -34.41
CA SER A 575 -5.69 1.80 -33.66
C SER A 575 -7.01 1.49 -34.37
N ARG A 576 -7.51 0.27 -34.23
CA ARG A 576 -8.83 -0.15 -34.73
C ARG A 576 -9.51 -1.11 -33.75
N GLN A 577 -10.83 -1.20 -33.78
CA GLN A 577 -11.57 -2.19 -33.00
C GLN A 577 -11.78 -3.47 -33.81
N VAL A 578 -11.55 -4.62 -33.17
CA VAL A 578 -11.72 -5.95 -33.75
C VAL A 578 -12.60 -6.79 -32.83
N GLN A 579 -13.62 -7.44 -33.37
CA GLN A 579 -14.44 -8.37 -32.61
C GLN A 579 -13.86 -9.79 -32.69
N VAL A 580 -13.51 -10.36 -31.54
CA VAL A 580 -12.91 -11.70 -31.45
C VAL A 580 -13.85 -12.66 -30.72
N VAL A 581 -13.77 -13.95 -31.07
CA VAL A 581 -14.49 -15.01 -30.36
C VAL A 581 -13.64 -15.46 -29.17
N THR A 582 -14.22 -15.43 -27.97
CA THR A 582 -13.51 -15.77 -26.72
C THR A 582 -13.84 -17.17 -26.22
N ASN A 583 -15.02 -17.69 -26.56
CA ASN A 583 -15.41 -19.04 -26.20
C ASN A 583 -16.47 -19.61 -27.16
N ILE A 584 -16.42 -20.92 -27.39
CA ILE A 584 -17.42 -21.67 -28.14
C ILE A 584 -17.81 -22.90 -27.32
N SER A 585 -19.07 -22.95 -26.87
CA SER A 585 -19.58 -24.07 -26.10
C SER A 585 -20.81 -24.70 -26.75
N ALA A 586 -20.97 -26.02 -26.57
CA ALA A 586 -22.17 -26.74 -26.98
C ALA A 586 -23.12 -26.93 -25.80
N THR A 587 -24.37 -26.58 -26.00
CA THR A 587 -25.48 -26.94 -25.11
C THR A 587 -26.04 -28.31 -25.51
N GLY A 588 -26.76 -28.98 -24.60
CA GLY A 588 -27.52 -30.20 -24.89
C GLY A 588 -26.72 -31.46 -25.25
N GLY A 589 -25.44 -31.54 -24.88
CA GLY A 589 -24.61 -32.76 -24.98
C GLY A 589 -23.82 -32.93 -26.27
N GLY A 590 -23.72 -31.88 -27.11
CA GLY A 590 -22.69 -31.81 -28.15
C GLY A 590 -21.30 -31.61 -27.53
N THR A 591 -20.25 -31.96 -28.27
CA THR A 591 -18.85 -31.69 -27.89
C THR A 591 -18.26 -30.67 -28.86
N VAL A 592 -17.55 -29.68 -28.32
CA VAL A 592 -16.73 -28.73 -29.08
C VAL A 592 -15.34 -28.82 -28.49
N GLU A 593 -14.33 -28.99 -29.35
CA GLU A 593 -12.93 -28.82 -28.97
C GLU A 593 -12.50 -27.44 -29.46
N VAL A 594 -11.92 -26.63 -28.58
CA VAL A 594 -11.51 -25.25 -28.86
C VAL A 594 -10.03 -25.13 -28.54
N GLU A 595 -9.27 -24.49 -29.43
CA GLU A 595 -7.91 -24.03 -29.16
C GLU A 595 -7.98 -22.53 -28.87
N THR A 596 -7.43 -22.13 -27.73
CA THR A 596 -7.38 -20.73 -27.28
C THR A 596 -5.94 -20.30 -27.05
N VAL A 597 -5.73 -18.99 -27.10
CA VAL A 597 -4.52 -18.33 -26.65
C VAL A 597 -4.90 -17.25 -25.63
N GLU A 598 -4.20 -17.22 -24.50
CA GLU A 598 -4.35 -16.13 -23.51
C GLU A 598 -3.63 -14.89 -24.04
N VAL A 599 -4.36 -13.79 -24.12
CA VAL A 599 -3.83 -12.50 -24.56
C VAL A 599 -4.21 -11.42 -23.56
N ARG A 600 -3.33 -10.44 -23.40
CA ARG A 600 -3.65 -9.21 -22.69
C ARG A 600 -4.17 -8.20 -23.72
N ALA A 601 -5.39 -7.70 -23.53
CA ALA A 601 -6.02 -6.80 -24.50
C ALA A 601 -6.88 -5.73 -23.81
N GLN A 602 -6.98 -4.57 -24.45
CA GLN A 602 -7.99 -3.56 -24.11
C GLN A 602 -9.35 -3.99 -24.66
N VAL A 603 -10.24 -4.43 -23.79
CA VAL A 603 -11.63 -4.77 -24.13
C VAL A 603 -12.45 -3.48 -24.12
N VAL A 604 -13.18 -3.24 -25.21
CA VAL A 604 -14.11 -2.12 -25.31
C VAL A 604 -15.38 -2.49 -24.57
N VAL A 605 -15.64 -1.77 -23.48
CA VAL A 605 -16.82 -1.93 -22.64
C VAL A 605 -18.03 -1.28 -23.32
N GLY A 606 -17.84 -0.06 -23.84
CA GLY A 606 -18.85 0.62 -24.65
C GLY A 606 -18.35 1.95 -25.21
N GLU A 607 -19.08 2.49 -26.18
CA GLU A 607 -18.84 3.81 -26.77
C GLU A 607 -20.16 4.47 -27.16
N ASP A 608 -20.22 5.80 -27.08
CA ASP A 608 -21.37 6.57 -27.53
C ASP A 608 -20.93 7.99 -27.95
N THR A 609 -21.76 8.65 -28.75
CA THR A 609 -21.54 10.03 -29.19
C THR A 609 -22.81 10.84 -28.99
N ILE A 610 -22.69 11.93 -28.23
CA ILE A 610 -23.79 12.88 -28.05
C ILE A 610 -23.48 14.18 -28.78
N THR A 611 -24.52 14.87 -29.22
CA THR A 611 -24.41 16.19 -29.89
C THR A 611 -25.25 17.25 -29.17
N PRO A 612 -24.85 17.69 -27.97
CA PRO A 612 -25.64 18.64 -27.20
C PRO A 612 -25.47 20.07 -27.71
N THR A 613 -26.52 20.88 -27.55
CA THR A 613 -26.48 22.33 -27.81
C THR A 613 -26.50 23.09 -26.47
N LEU A 614 -25.50 23.93 -26.24
CA LEU A 614 -25.49 24.88 -25.12
C LEU A 614 -26.13 26.20 -25.56
N GLU A 615 -27.12 26.66 -24.79
CA GLU A 615 -27.75 27.97 -24.99
C GLU A 615 -27.20 28.95 -23.94
N ASN A 616 -26.61 30.07 -24.39
CA ASN A 616 -26.08 31.11 -23.51
C ASN A 616 -26.44 32.51 -24.02
N THR A 617 -26.75 33.43 -23.10
CA THR A 617 -27.01 34.85 -23.42
C THR A 617 -25.96 35.73 -22.77
N VAL A 618 -25.32 36.58 -23.56
CA VAL A 618 -24.28 37.51 -23.10
C VAL A 618 -24.79 38.94 -23.20
N GLU A 619 -24.63 39.73 -22.13
CA GLU A 619 -24.86 41.16 -22.17
C GLU A 619 -23.64 41.88 -22.75
N LEU A 620 -23.86 42.71 -23.77
CA LEU A 620 -22.82 43.50 -24.42
C LEU A 620 -22.88 44.95 -23.93
N ASP A 621 -21.82 45.41 -23.27
CA ASP A 621 -21.62 46.79 -22.85
C ASP A 621 -20.24 47.29 -23.33
N PRO A 622 -20.18 48.23 -24.30
CA PRO A 622 -21.31 48.94 -24.93
C PRO A 622 -22.14 48.06 -25.89
N ALA A 623 -23.36 48.49 -26.21
CA ALA A 623 -24.24 47.78 -27.15
C ALA A 623 -23.60 47.61 -28.54
N ALA A 624 -23.71 46.40 -29.11
CA ALA A 624 -23.18 46.06 -30.42
C ALA A 624 -24.07 46.54 -31.56
N ASP A 625 -23.46 47.07 -32.62
CA ASP A 625 -24.09 47.32 -33.92
C ASP A 625 -23.91 46.10 -34.86
N GLU A 626 -22.76 45.42 -34.80
CA GLU A 626 -22.43 44.24 -35.62
C GLU A 626 -21.45 43.30 -34.89
N ILE A 627 -21.66 41.98 -34.97
CA ILE A 627 -20.68 40.97 -34.52
C ILE A 627 -19.66 40.73 -35.63
N ILE A 628 -18.37 40.84 -35.31
CA ILE A 628 -17.26 40.71 -36.27
C ILE A 628 -16.80 39.25 -36.36
N ASP A 629 -16.47 38.67 -35.20
CA ASP A 629 -15.98 37.30 -35.10
C ASP A 629 -16.35 36.69 -33.75
N MET A 630 -16.44 35.36 -33.73
CA MET A 630 -16.70 34.59 -32.53
C MET A 630 -15.90 33.29 -32.61
N THR A 631 -14.99 33.12 -31.66
CA THR A 631 -14.14 31.94 -31.57
C THR A 631 -14.35 31.26 -30.22
N GLY A 632 -14.34 29.93 -30.21
CA GLY A 632 -14.49 29.13 -29.02
C GLY A 632 -13.43 28.04 -28.97
N GLU A 633 -12.98 27.73 -27.77
CA GLU A 633 -12.11 26.59 -27.46
C GLU A 633 -12.64 25.85 -26.23
N LEU A 634 -12.36 24.55 -26.18
CA LEU A 634 -12.73 23.71 -25.05
C LEU A 634 -11.56 23.65 -24.08
N GLN A 635 -11.83 23.90 -22.81
CA GLN A 635 -10.86 23.84 -21.72
C GLN A 635 -11.45 23.04 -20.56
N ASP A 636 -10.59 22.63 -19.62
CA ASP A 636 -10.97 21.98 -18.36
C ASP A 636 -11.84 20.72 -18.55
N ILE A 637 -11.56 19.92 -19.60
CA ILE A 637 -12.31 18.68 -19.83
C ILE A 637 -11.98 17.69 -18.72
N THR A 638 -13.02 17.19 -18.05
CA THR A 638 -12.93 16.18 -17.00
C THR A 638 -13.93 15.07 -17.24
N THR A 639 -13.58 13.87 -16.82
CA THR A 639 -14.39 12.67 -17.04
C THR A 639 -14.49 11.87 -15.76
N GLU A 640 -15.69 11.45 -15.39
CA GLU A 640 -15.93 10.53 -14.29
C GLU A 640 -16.68 9.31 -14.81
N VAL A 641 -16.09 8.12 -14.63
CA VAL A 641 -16.75 6.86 -14.95
C VAL A 641 -17.54 6.39 -13.72
N MET A 642 -18.84 6.27 -13.89
CA MET A 642 -19.78 5.75 -12.91
C MET A 642 -20.31 4.39 -13.38
N GLU A 643 -21.12 3.75 -12.53
CA GLU A 643 -21.85 2.54 -12.95
C GLU A 643 -22.78 2.87 -14.13
N ASP A 644 -22.54 2.23 -15.27
CA ASP A 644 -23.25 2.36 -16.55
C ASP A 644 -23.23 3.76 -17.20
N GLN A 645 -22.41 4.71 -16.72
CA GLN A 645 -22.44 6.10 -17.18
C GLN A 645 -21.04 6.74 -17.18
N VAL A 646 -20.85 7.73 -18.06
CA VAL A 646 -19.70 8.62 -18.06
C VAL A 646 -20.19 10.06 -17.97
N VAL A 647 -19.72 10.79 -16.96
CA VAL A 647 -19.96 12.23 -16.83
C VAL A 647 -18.79 12.98 -17.46
N VAL A 648 -19.06 13.84 -18.44
CA VAL A 648 -18.09 14.71 -19.09
C VAL A 648 -18.40 16.15 -18.69
N ASN A 649 -17.47 16.80 -18.00
CA ASN A 649 -17.54 18.23 -17.71
C ASN A 649 -16.49 18.97 -18.52
N GLY A 650 -16.75 20.24 -18.81
CA GLY A 650 -15.79 21.12 -19.46
C GLY A 650 -16.25 22.55 -19.48
N THR A 651 -15.41 23.43 -20.00
CA THR A 651 -15.73 24.84 -20.19
C THR A 651 -15.52 25.21 -21.65
N VAL A 652 -16.51 25.84 -22.27
CA VAL A 652 -16.30 26.55 -23.54
C VAL A 652 -15.77 27.94 -23.20
N PHE A 653 -14.49 28.18 -23.46
CA PHE A 653 -13.90 29.52 -23.41
C PHE A 653 -14.13 30.20 -24.76
N LYS A 654 -14.73 31.38 -24.76
CA LYS A 654 -15.16 32.04 -25.99
C LYS A 654 -14.78 33.51 -26.02
N GLU A 655 -14.21 33.95 -27.14
CA GLU A 655 -13.98 35.36 -27.45
C GLU A 655 -15.02 35.86 -28.47
N VAL A 656 -15.65 36.99 -28.16
CA VAL A 656 -16.56 37.71 -29.07
C VAL A 656 -15.96 39.06 -29.42
N GLU A 657 -15.68 39.28 -30.70
CA GLU A 657 -15.27 40.57 -31.25
C GLU A 657 -16.47 41.24 -31.93
N TYR A 658 -16.79 42.48 -31.55
CA TYR A 658 -17.95 43.22 -32.10
C TYR A 658 -17.68 44.71 -32.28
N LEU A 659 -18.45 45.34 -33.15
CA LEU A 659 -18.44 46.78 -33.37
C LEU A 659 -19.53 47.43 -32.52
N ASP A 660 -19.20 48.45 -31.74
CA ASP A 660 -20.19 49.23 -30.98
C ASP A 660 -20.86 50.32 -31.83
N VAL A 661 -21.89 50.97 -31.27
CA VAL A 661 -22.66 52.05 -31.93
C VAL A 661 -21.83 53.29 -32.31
N ASP A 662 -20.60 53.40 -31.82
CA ASP A 662 -19.65 54.48 -32.13
C ASP A 662 -18.56 54.03 -33.13
N ASP A 663 -18.76 52.90 -33.83
CA ASP A 663 -17.82 52.28 -34.78
C ASP A 663 -16.47 51.86 -34.12
N THR A 664 -16.48 51.48 -32.83
CA THR A 664 -15.28 51.00 -32.13
C THR A 664 -15.32 49.49 -31.92
N ILE A 665 -14.18 48.81 -32.15
CA ILE A 665 -14.04 47.36 -31.91
C ILE A 665 -13.94 47.11 -30.41
N GLN A 666 -14.74 46.17 -29.92
CA GLN A 666 -14.78 45.68 -28.55
C GLN A 666 -14.57 44.17 -28.54
N ASN A 667 -13.94 43.66 -27.47
CA ASN A 667 -13.79 42.22 -27.22
C ASN A 667 -14.39 41.90 -25.86
N THR A 668 -15.14 40.80 -25.78
CA THR A 668 -15.57 40.20 -24.51
C THR A 668 -15.23 38.72 -24.48
N PHE A 669 -14.95 38.20 -23.29
CA PHE A 669 -14.57 36.81 -23.04
C PHE A 669 -15.60 36.15 -22.14
N GLU A 670 -15.93 34.91 -22.43
CA GLU A 670 -16.96 34.14 -21.72
C GLU A 670 -16.47 32.74 -21.41
N GLU A 671 -16.82 32.26 -20.22
CA GLU A 671 -16.60 30.88 -19.78
C GLU A 671 -17.96 30.23 -19.59
N ILE A 672 -18.27 29.24 -20.43
CA ILE A 672 -19.56 28.55 -20.40
C ILE A 672 -19.32 27.11 -19.94
N PRO A 673 -19.52 26.79 -18.66
CA PRO A 673 -19.36 25.43 -18.18
C PRO A 673 -20.46 24.52 -18.71
N PHE A 674 -20.12 23.26 -18.98
CA PHE A 674 -21.05 22.22 -19.35
C PHE A 674 -20.79 20.94 -18.56
N GLU A 675 -21.85 20.17 -18.38
CA GLU A 675 -21.85 18.83 -17.77
C GLU A 675 -22.83 17.98 -18.58
N PHE A 676 -22.34 16.88 -19.14
CA PHE A 676 -23.17 15.91 -19.85
C PHE A 676 -22.91 14.51 -19.32
N THR A 677 -23.99 13.75 -19.15
CA THR A 677 -23.92 12.33 -18.82
C THR A 677 -24.20 11.52 -20.07
N ILE A 678 -23.31 10.59 -20.38
CA ILE A 678 -23.40 9.66 -21.49
C ILE A 678 -23.63 8.26 -20.90
N ASP A 679 -24.69 7.58 -21.33
CA ASP A 679 -25.00 6.22 -20.87
C ASP A 679 -24.08 5.22 -21.59
N ILE A 680 -23.21 4.53 -20.85
CA ILE A 680 -22.29 3.50 -21.36
C ILE A 680 -22.51 2.22 -20.53
N GLU A 681 -23.40 1.34 -21.01
CA GLU A 681 -23.72 0.08 -20.33
C GLU A 681 -22.45 -0.76 -20.08
N GLY A 682 -22.27 -1.21 -18.83
CA GLY A 682 -21.09 -1.96 -18.41
C GLY A 682 -19.94 -1.11 -17.88
N ALA A 683 -19.99 0.21 -18.00
CA ALA A 683 -18.99 1.09 -17.41
C ALA A 683 -18.97 0.98 -15.88
N ALA A 684 -17.79 0.98 -15.28
CA ALA A 684 -17.59 0.90 -13.83
C ALA A 684 -16.42 1.81 -13.39
N PRO A 685 -16.45 2.31 -12.14
CA PRO A 685 -15.35 3.11 -11.60
C PRO A 685 -14.01 2.39 -11.70
N GLY A 686 -13.00 3.07 -12.26
CA GLY A 686 -11.65 2.53 -12.46
C GLY A 686 -11.35 2.02 -13.88
N MET A 687 -12.35 1.95 -14.77
CA MET A 687 -12.13 1.66 -16.19
C MET A 687 -11.49 2.85 -16.93
N ASN A 688 -10.77 2.56 -18.02
CA ASN A 688 -10.13 3.57 -18.85
C ASN A 688 -11.18 4.26 -19.73
N VAL A 689 -11.16 5.59 -19.80
CA VAL A 689 -12.11 6.38 -20.61
C VAL A 689 -11.35 7.30 -21.57
N GLN A 690 -11.76 7.28 -22.83
CA GLN A 690 -11.32 8.20 -23.87
C GLN A 690 -12.47 9.13 -24.23
N VAL A 691 -12.24 10.44 -24.22
CA VAL A 691 -13.26 11.44 -24.58
C VAL A 691 -12.68 12.42 -25.60
N HIS A 692 -13.42 12.67 -26.68
CA HIS A 692 -13.08 13.64 -27.72
C HIS A 692 -14.26 14.61 -27.88
N PRO A 693 -14.24 15.75 -27.16
CA PRO A 693 -15.22 16.80 -27.35
C PRO A 693 -14.75 17.79 -28.42
N GLU A 694 -15.67 18.20 -29.30
CA GLU A 694 -15.42 19.17 -30.37
C GLU A 694 -16.56 20.20 -30.44
N ILE A 695 -16.23 21.44 -30.81
CA ILE A 695 -17.23 22.47 -31.15
C ILE A 695 -17.58 22.30 -32.63
N LEU A 696 -18.81 21.90 -32.93
CA LEU A 696 -19.29 21.73 -34.30
C LEU A 696 -19.69 23.06 -34.94
N ASP A 697 -20.46 23.88 -34.22
CA ASP A 697 -20.97 25.16 -34.71
C ASP A 697 -21.26 26.12 -33.56
N ILE A 698 -21.18 27.43 -33.84
CA ILE A 698 -21.61 28.48 -32.92
C ILE A 698 -22.55 29.42 -33.67
N ALA A 699 -23.85 29.25 -33.47
CA ALA A 699 -24.88 30.14 -34.01
C ALA A 699 -25.21 31.25 -33.01
N PHE A 700 -25.59 32.43 -33.49
CA PHE A 700 -25.93 33.56 -32.63
C PHE A 700 -27.10 34.41 -33.16
N GLU A 701 -27.78 35.11 -32.24
CA GLU A 701 -28.82 36.10 -32.51
C GLU A 701 -28.61 37.34 -31.61
N LEU A 702 -28.43 38.50 -32.23
CA LEU A 702 -28.24 39.79 -31.53
C LEU A 702 -29.60 40.48 -31.32
N SER A 703 -29.83 41.05 -30.13
CA SER A 703 -31.06 41.78 -29.79
C SER A 703 -31.24 43.06 -30.62
N GLU A 704 -32.49 43.52 -30.78
CA GLU A 704 -32.79 44.73 -31.58
C GLU A 704 -32.11 46.02 -31.06
N ASP A 705 -31.77 46.06 -29.78
CA ASP A 705 -31.06 47.17 -29.12
C ASP A 705 -29.55 46.93 -28.97
N GLY A 706 -29.04 45.78 -29.43
CA GLY A 706 -27.61 45.45 -29.45
C GLY A 706 -27.01 45.08 -28.09
N THR A 707 -27.81 45.01 -27.03
CA THR A 707 -27.32 44.78 -25.66
C THR A 707 -27.26 43.31 -25.26
N GLU A 708 -27.93 42.41 -25.98
CA GLU A 708 -27.95 40.98 -25.65
C GLU A 708 -27.60 40.13 -26.89
N LEU A 709 -26.72 39.14 -26.70
CA LEU A 709 -26.30 38.19 -27.73
C LEU A 709 -26.63 36.76 -27.28
N LEU A 710 -27.70 36.20 -27.85
CA LEU A 710 -28.07 34.80 -27.66
C LEU A 710 -27.19 33.91 -28.54
N GLN A 711 -26.69 32.81 -27.98
CA GLN A 711 -25.75 31.91 -28.63
C GLN A 711 -26.19 30.46 -28.45
N MET A 712 -26.03 29.67 -29.50
CA MET A 712 -26.26 28.23 -29.54
C MET A 712 -24.95 27.57 -29.97
N ILE A 713 -24.30 26.89 -29.04
CA ILE A 713 -23.01 26.22 -29.26
C ILE A 713 -23.31 24.73 -29.38
N ASP A 714 -23.16 24.19 -30.58
CA ASP A 714 -23.31 22.76 -30.84
C ASP A 714 -21.97 22.06 -30.57
N LEU A 715 -21.99 21.11 -29.64
CA LEU A 715 -20.85 20.26 -29.33
C LEU A 715 -21.07 18.86 -29.91
N GLU A 716 -19.99 18.16 -30.22
CA GLU A 716 -19.96 16.71 -30.39
C GLU A 716 -19.08 16.14 -29.29
N ILE A 717 -19.56 15.17 -28.53
CA ILE A 717 -18.79 14.53 -27.46
C ILE A 717 -18.81 13.04 -27.72
N PHE A 718 -17.67 12.52 -28.19
CA PHE A 718 -17.43 11.09 -28.32
C PHE A 718 -16.84 10.55 -27.01
N VAL A 719 -17.38 9.45 -26.50
CA VAL A 719 -16.90 8.75 -25.30
C VAL A 719 -16.68 7.28 -25.63
N LYS A 720 -15.55 6.71 -25.18
CA LYS A 720 -15.23 5.28 -25.25
C LYS A 720 -14.67 4.80 -23.93
N VAL A 721 -15.23 3.73 -23.39
CA VAL A 721 -14.76 3.06 -22.17
C VAL A 721 -14.10 1.74 -22.53
N THR A 722 -12.91 1.49 -21.97
CA THR A 722 -12.12 0.28 -22.17
C THR A 722 -11.60 -0.25 -20.84
N GLU A 723 -11.32 -1.55 -20.77
CA GLU A 723 -10.71 -2.20 -19.62
C GLU A 723 -9.58 -3.13 -20.08
N MET A 724 -8.47 -3.16 -19.35
CA MET A 724 -7.37 -4.09 -19.61
C MET A 724 -7.68 -5.44 -18.99
N GLU A 725 -7.88 -6.46 -19.82
CA GLU A 725 -8.18 -7.82 -19.37
C GLU A 725 -7.20 -8.83 -19.96
N ILE A 726 -6.96 -9.92 -19.21
CA ILE A 726 -6.40 -11.14 -19.76
C ILE A 726 -7.58 -11.98 -20.23
N ILE A 727 -7.72 -12.14 -21.55
CA ILE A 727 -8.80 -12.90 -22.17
C ILE A 727 -8.25 -14.09 -22.95
N GLU A 728 -9.04 -15.16 -23.00
CA GLU A 728 -8.80 -16.24 -23.95
C GLU A 728 -9.42 -15.86 -25.30
N VAL A 729 -8.63 -15.94 -26.37
CA VAL A 729 -9.11 -15.76 -27.75
C VAL A 729 -9.03 -17.09 -28.49
N VAL A 730 -10.11 -17.44 -29.19
CA VAL A 730 -10.19 -18.69 -29.95
C VAL A 730 -9.35 -18.58 -31.22
N THR A 731 -8.40 -19.50 -31.40
CA THR A 731 -7.57 -19.62 -32.61
C THR A 731 -8.06 -20.73 -33.54
N ASP A 732 -8.68 -21.78 -32.99
CA ASP A 732 -9.32 -22.86 -33.77
C ASP A 732 -10.46 -23.51 -32.98
N ALA A 733 -11.41 -24.13 -33.67
CA ALA A 733 -12.48 -24.90 -33.05
C ALA A 733 -13.03 -26.03 -33.94
N THR A 734 -13.28 -27.20 -33.34
CA THR A 734 -13.79 -28.37 -34.03
C THR A 734 -15.08 -28.90 -33.36
N SER A 735 -16.17 -28.98 -34.13
CA SER A 735 -17.43 -29.62 -33.70
C SER A 735 -18.27 -30.06 -34.90
N ASP A 736 -19.10 -31.09 -34.70
CA ASP A 736 -20.12 -31.52 -35.68
C ASP A 736 -21.22 -30.45 -35.89
N LEU A 737 -21.27 -29.44 -35.03
CA LEU A 737 -22.23 -28.32 -35.09
C LEU A 737 -21.67 -27.08 -35.80
N ILE A 738 -20.38 -27.05 -36.15
CA ILE A 738 -19.71 -25.93 -36.82
C ILE A 738 -19.61 -26.26 -38.32
N GLU A 739 -20.19 -25.42 -39.18
CA GLU A 739 -20.06 -25.52 -40.64
C GLU A 739 -18.79 -24.82 -41.15
N GLU A 740 -18.48 -23.64 -40.60
CA GLU A 740 -17.38 -22.78 -41.06
C GLU A 740 -16.87 -21.86 -39.94
N LEU A 741 -15.55 -21.63 -39.90
CA LEU A 741 -14.89 -20.60 -39.08
C LEU A 741 -14.39 -19.47 -39.98
N ILE A 742 -14.53 -18.23 -39.53
CA ILE A 742 -13.95 -17.05 -40.18
C ILE A 742 -12.80 -16.56 -39.30
N THR A 743 -11.59 -16.48 -39.87
CA THR A 743 -10.38 -16.02 -39.17
C THR A 743 -9.83 -14.72 -39.73
N GLU A 744 -9.17 -13.95 -38.88
CA GLU A 744 -8.43 -12.73 -39.22
C GLU A 744 -7.09 -12.70 -38.46
N ILE A 745 -6.07 -12.04 -39.04
CA ILE A 745 -4.80 -11.80 -38.33
C ILE A 745 -4.95 -10.52 -37.53
N VAL A 746 -4.73 -10.60 -36.22
CA VAL A 746 -4.81 -9.51 -35.26
C VAL A 746 -3.51 -9.48 -34.45
N PHE A 747 -2.93 -8.30 -34.25
CA PHE A 747 -1.75 -8.12 -33.41
C PHE A 747 -2.15 -8.07 -31.93
N LEU A 748 -1.68 -9.05 -31.14
CA LEU A 748 -2.07 -9.24 -29.73
C LEU A 748 -0.86 -9.51 -28.83
N ASP A 749 -0.86 -8.98 -27.60
CA ASP A 749 0.10 -9.31 -26.54
C ASP A 749 -0.24 -10.71 -26.00
N VAL A 750 0.57 -11.72 -26.35
CA VAL A 750 0.33 -13.11 -25.95
C VAL A 750 0.96 -13.38 -24.59
N VAL A 751 0.13 -13.77 -23.62
CA VAL A 751 0.60 -13.99 -22.26
C VAL A 751 1.60 -15.16 -22.23
N GLY A 752 2.82 -14.87 -21.78
CA GLY A 752 3.85 -15.88 -21.55
C GLY A 752 4.66 -16.29 -22.78
N ASP A 753 4.57 -15.57 -23.90
CA ASP A 753 5.40 -15.82 -25.09
C ASP A 753 6.83 -15.25 -24.97
N GLY A 754 7.06 -14.36 -23.99
CA GLY A 754 8.35 -13.71 -23.74
C GLY A 754 8.67 -12.58 -24.72
N ILE A 755 7.68 -12.10 -25.47
CA ILE A 755 7.78 -10.96 -26.39
C ILE A 755 6.91 -9.84 -25.79
N PRO A 756 7.48 -8.67 -25.48
CA PRO A 756 6.72 -7.57 -24.89
C PRO A 756 5.83 -6.82 -25.89
N GLU A 757 6.04 -7.03 -27.19
CA GLU A 757 5.30 -6.37 -28.26
C GLU A 757 4.19 -7.27 -28.82
N PRO A 758 3.04 -6.72 -29.25
CA PRO A 758 1.97 -7.47 -29.89
C PRO A 758 2.47 -8.27 -31.11
N VAL A 759 2.12 -9.56 -31.16
CA VAL A 759 2.49 -10.46 -32.26
C VAL A 759 1.28 -10.76 -33.14
N PRO A 760 1.47 -11.03 -34.46
CA PRO A 760 0.36 -11.38 -35.34
C PRO A 760 -0.20 -12.76 -34.98
N VAL A 761 -1.44 -12.81 -34.52
CA VAL A 761 -2.19 -14.02 -34.17
C VAL A 761 -3.35 -14.20 -35.14
N GLU A 762 -3.51 -15.40 -35.71
CA GLU A 762 -4.71 -15.75 -36.48
C GLU A 762 -5.82 -16.17 -35.51
N VAL A 763 -6.85 -15.33 -35.38
CA VAL A 763 -7.96 -15.50 -34.43
C VAL A 763 -9.28 -15.72 -35.15
N VAL A 764 -10.20 -16.44 -34.51
CA VAL A 764 -11.56 -16.63 -35.00
C VAL A 764 -12.38 -15.38 -34.69
N VAL A 765 -12.92 -14.75 -35.73
CA VAL A 765 -13.79 -13.56 -35.64
C VAL A 765 -15.26 -13.90 -35.85
N ASP A 766 -15.57 -15.06 -36.45
CA ASP A 766 -16.96 -15.54 -36.60
C ASP A 766 -17.05 -17.07 -36.71
N VAL A 767 -18.20 -17.63 -36.35
CA VAL A 767 -18.49 -19.07 -36.37
C VAL A 767 -19.88 -19.30 -36.96
N ILE A 768 -19.95 -20.06 -38.05
CA ILE A 768 -21.21 -20.42 -38.70
C ILE A 768 -21.59 -21.84 -38.24
N GLY A 769 -22.67 -21.96 -37.48
CA GLY A 769 -23.18 -23.24 -36.97
C GLY A 769 -24.48 -23.72 -37.65
N THR A 770 -24.81 -25.02 -37.49
CA THR A 770 -26.04 -25.67 -38.00
C THR A 770 -27.28 -25.46 -37.14
#